data_AF-A0A7C5KUC3-F1
#
_entry.id   AF-A0A7C5KUC3-F1
#
_cell.length_a   1.000
_cell.length_b   1.000
_cell.length_c   1.000
_cell.angle_alpha   90.00
_cell.angle_beta   90.00
_cell.angle_gamma   90.00
#
_symmetry.space_group_name_H-M   'P 1'
#
loop_
_entity.id
_entity.type
_entity.pdbx_description
1 polymer ?
#
loop_
_entity_poly.entity_id
_entity_poly.type
_entity_poly.pdbx_seq_one_letter_code
_entity_poly.pdbx_strand_id
1 'polypeptide(L)'
;MKNMERDEPAPHPAHRPVQGETAAELRLFQVLKSAVPEAHPEELAALLGLGFHPAPRRREISSADLGITPPDSPRENTVSATGYPPKEKREPFLRLSRVTNKQTPPESDALPDWYAKTQSFPNGFESRKGEFIDPEPLITWEQFWPTLHRLFGDKKPTRRLDHRRIIRRAVQRRPLTEIPWQQKPRWPEELVLVLDFSPHLSPFFADFHRLAQALMRWFRQRLRLIICRDASQRHFRERGRRLSAFPPIPQNAEILYLGDLGLLDRRGIAQGVWLEIGSRLQKRQARIEALVPVAPEDWTPELARYYRLRGIDRHRVLAVAAVDASTARQTSEEDTEKLLTWLSPAIELTLALVRRARLELGFSVSVESLVAQHPALKGNARVFQWRSPAYHRYYREQFRQQRLSRKRAWALIQPFETTMPIELQIEQRQWIGRPFTPSQRGFVRRLIRSAHAEVLQQQERAVLFEWIERIAERAGEEHWQADMQLLFQLHWLCQPPERRGRLPPGVDLSTTPDWIGGKPTEPKNLVLRQQGRHLLVTGGDLTQRPEGGELLRCQTHGHGQIQLRASEGVVSQDLAEGQRIELPRGLQSIRVQTPGADFELSVQTCPPWASGIGRDRHGLFVEVQVNGVGFVLRWIPPGEFQMGSPEDEPGRYDDEGPRHRVRFAQGFWLAETACTQAL
;
A
#
# COMPACT_ATOMS: atom_id res chain seq x y z
N MET A 1 51.70 2.37 43.45
CA MET A 1 50.37 1.82 43.77
C MET A 1 49.33 2.56 42.95
N LYS A 2 48.38 1.81 42.38
CA LYS A 2 47.19 2.18 41.61
C LYS A 2 47.38 2.46 40.11
N ASN A 3 47.04 1.40 39.36
CA ASN A 3 46.68 1.34 37.96
C ASN A 3 45.54 2.32 37.63
N MET A 4 45.67 3.03 36.51
CA MET A 4 44.54 3.62 35.78
C MET A 4 44.22 2.66 34.62
N GLU A 5 43.16 1.88 34.80
CA GLU A 5 42.56 1.07 33.75
C GLU A 5 42.00 1.99 32.66
N ARG A 6 42.38 1.71 31.41
CA ARG A 6 41.72 2.22 30.21
C ARG A 6 40.52 1.34 29.95
N ASP A 7 39.34 1.94 29.91
CA ASP A 7 38.12 1.27 29.44
C ASP A 7 38.29 0.79 27.99
N GLU A 8 38.36 -0.53 27.82
CA GLU A 8 38.12 -1.20 26.54
C GLU A 8 36.61 -1.30 26.29
N PRO A 9 36.10 -0.97 25.09
CA PRO A 9 34.70 -1.23 24.76
C PRO A 9 34.47 -2.73 24.55
N ALA A 10 33.41 -3.24 25.18
CA ALA A 10 32.98 -4.64 25.15
C ALA A 10 32.80 -5.19 23.71
N PRO A 11 33.09 -6.49 23.47
CA PRO A 11 32.93 -7.09 22.16
C PRO A 11 31.45 -7.16 21.74
N HIS A 12 31.17 -6.73 20.52
CA HIS A 12 29.87 -6.88 19.86
C HIS A 12 29.42 -8.35 19.86
N PRO A 13 28.14 -8.66 20.11
CA PRO A 13 27.65 -10.02 20.06
C PRO A 13 27.69 -10.54 18.62
N ALA A 14 28.40 -11.64 18.40
CA ALA A 14 28.43 -12.36 17.14
C ALA A 14 27.02 -12.83 16.76
N HIS A 15 26.53 -12.39 15.61
CA HIS A 15 25.28 -12.86 15.02
C HIS A 15 25.42 -14.34 14.63
N ARG A 16 24.50 -15.19 15.10
CA ARG A 16 24.33 -16.57 14.59
C ARG A 16 23.45 -16.54 13.34
N PRO A 17 23.83 -17.20 12.23
CA PRO A 17 22.96 -17.29 11.05
C PRO A 17 21.74 -18.19 11.31
N VAL A 18 20.58 -17.71 10.89
CA VAL A 18 19.28 -18.40 10.98
C VAL A 18 19.22 -19.52 9.93
N GLN A 19 18.92 -20.74 10.37
CA GLN A 19 18.75 -21.91 9.52
C GLN A 19 17.51 -21.76 8.63
N GLY A 20 17.72 -21.74 7.32
CA GLY A 20 16.65 -21.72 6.32
C GLY A 20 17.17 -21.56 4.89
N GLU A 21 18.40 -22.00 4.60
CA GLU A 21 18.98 -21.96 3.26
C GLU A 21 18.46 -23.15 2.47
N THR A 22 17.79 -22.91 1.33
CA THR A 22 17.40 -24.00 0.43
C THR A 22 18.66 -24.72 -0.08
N ALA A 23 18.59 -26.02 -0.34
CA ALA A 23 19.76 -26.82 -0.77
C ALA A 23 20.44 -26.31 -2.07
N ALA A 24 19.76 -25.45 -2.85
CA ALA A 24 20.31 -24.74 -4.00
C ALA A 24 21.12 -23.48 -3.60
N GLU A 25 20.69 -22.77 -2.55
CA GLU A 25 21.38 -21.60 -1.96
C GLU A 25 22.66 -22.01 -1.21
N LEU A 26 22.66 -23.16 -0.53
CA LEU A 26 23.88 -23.74 0.07
C LEU A 26 24.93 -24.13 -0.99
N ARG A 27 24.49 -24.65 -2.15
CA ARG A 27 25.39 -24.95 -3.29
C ARG A 27 25.92 -23.68 -3.95
N LEU A 28 25.09 -22.64 -4.06
CA LEU A 28 25.46 -21.30 -4.51
C LEU A 28 26.55 -20.69 -3.61
N PHE A 29 26.35 -20.81 -2.30
CA PHE A 29 27.30 -20.39 -1.29
C PHE A 29 28.64 -21.08 -1.45
N GLN A 30 28.63 -22.40 -1.62
CA GLN A 30 29.85 -23.19 -1.78
C GLN A 30 30.61 -22.87 -3.08
N VAL A 31 29.91 -22.60 -4.19
CA VAL A 31 30.55 -22.25 -5.47
C VAL A 31 31.15 -20.84 -5.44
N LEU A 32 30.43 -19.84 -4.92
CA LEU A 32 30.96 -18.47 -4.80
C LEU A 32 32.05 -18.37 -3.72
N LYS A 33 31.92 -19.10 -2.61
CA LYS A 33 32.97 -19.26 -1.59
C LYS A 33 34.19 -19.98 -2.17
N SER A 34 34.04 -20.95 -3.08
CA SER A 34 35.19 -21.59 -3.74
C SER A 34 35.92 -20.67 -4.73
N ALA A 35 35.22 -19.72 -5.36
CA ALA A 35 35.81 -18.71 -6.25
C ALA A 35 36.36 -17.49 -5.49
N VAL A 36 35.90 -17.26 -4.25
CA VAL A 36 36.24 -16.15 -3.35
C VAL A 36 36.29 -16.69 -1.90
N PRO A 37 37.41 -17.33 -1.49
CA PRO A 37 37.50 -18.13 -0.25
C PRO A 37 37.20 -17.40 1.06
N GLU A 38 37.35 -16.08 1.10
CA GLU A 38 37.30 -15.27 2.32
C GLU A 38 36.05 -14.39 2.45
N ALA A 39 34.98 -14.64 1.69
CA ALA A 39 33.72 -13.89 1.85
C ALA A 39 32.91 -14.41 3.05
N HIS A 40 32.64 -13.55 4.03
CA HIS A 40 31.79 -13.88 5.18
C HIS A 40 30.34 -14.16 4.77
N PRO A 41 29.63 -15.08 5.44
CA PRO A 41 28.29 -15.46 5.05
C PRO A 41 27.27 -14.31 5.02
N GLU A 42 27.40 -13.40 5.98
CA GLU A 42 26.56 -12.21 6.12
C GLU A 42 26.78 -11.19 4.99
N GLU A 43 28.01 -11.10 4.46
CA GLU A 43 28.29 -10.25 3.30
C GLU A 43 27.69 -10.82 2.01
N LEU A 44 27.75 -12.14 1.83
CA LEU A 44 27.12 -12.83 0.69
C LEU A 44 25.59 -12.73 0.79
N ALA A 45 25.03 -12.85 1.99
CA ALA A 45 23.62 -12.62 2.24
C ALA A 45 23.20 -11.17 1.95
N ALA A 46 24.00 -10.18 2.35
CA ALA A 46 23.74 -8.77 2.02
C ALA A 46 23.81 -8.49 0.50
N LEU A 47 24.77 -9.10 -0.22
CA LEU A 47 24.88 -9.00 -1.68
C LEU A 47 23.76 -9.68 -2.45
N LEU A 48 23.24 -10.78 -1.91
CA LEU A 48 22.08 -11.48 -2.45
C LEU A 48 20.76 -10.86 -1.97
N GLY A 49 20.83 -9.77 -1.18
CA GLY A 49 19.66 -9.05 -0.66
C GLY A 49 18.86 -9.82 0.39
N LEU A 50 19.45 -10.78 1.09
CA LEU A 50 18.78 -11.68 2.05
C LEU A 50 18.56 -11.07 3.44
N GLY A 51 19.02 -9.85 3.71
CA GLY A 51 18.82 -9.16 5.00
C GLY A 51 17.55 -8.30 5.01
N PHE A 52 16.64 -8.55 5.95
CA PHE A 52 15.51 -7.67 6.25
C PHE A 52 15.40 -7.41 7.76
N HIS A 53 15.44 -6.13 8.15
CA HIS A 53 14.86 -5.64 9.41
C HIS A 53 14.35 -4.20 9.23
N PRO A 54 13.04 -3.98 9.39
CA PRO A 54 12.52 -2.70 9.83
C PRO A 54 11.89 -2.91 11.22
N ALA A 55 12.59 -2.45 12.25
CA ALA A 55 11.93 -2.11 13.50
C ALA A 55 11.22 -0.75 13.33
N PRO A 56 10.01 -0.56 13.88
CA PRO A 56 9.32 0.72 13.86
C PRO A 56 10.02 1.72 14.81
N ARG A 57 10.38 2.90 14.29
CA ARG A 57 10.84 4.01 15.12
C ARG A 57 9.64 4.67 15.80
N ARG A 58 9.61 4.59 17.13
CA ARG A 58 8.82 5.47 18.02
C ARG A 58 9.17 6.93 17.72
N ARG A 59 8.15 7.78 17.61
CA ARG A 59 8.29 9.24 17.67
C ARG A 59 7.77 9.71 19.02
N GLU A 60 8.65 10.27 19.82
CA GLU A 60 8.32 11.04 21.02
C GLU A 60 7.85 12.44 20.60
N ILE A 61 6.81 12.92 21.29
CA ILE A 61 6.21 14.24 21.13
C ILE A 61 6.87 15.17 22.16
N SER A 62 7.35 16.33 21.72
CA SER A 62 7.88 17.38 22.60
C SER A 62 6.82 18.45 22.83
N SER A 63 6.58 18.75 24.11
CA SER A 63 5.72 19.79 24.68
C SER A 63 6.40 21.17 24.71
N ALA A 64 5.62 22.23 24.54
CA ALA A 64 5.97 23.55 25.05
C ALA A 64 4.70 24.31 25.48
N ASP A 65 4.60 24.54 26.78
CA ASP A 65 3.72 25.53 27.41
C ASP A 65 4.23 26.95 27.14
N LEU A 66 3.34 27.95 27.21
CA LEU A 66 3.53 29.24 27.92
C LEU A 66 2.18 29.99 27.92
N GLY A 67 1.68 30.33 29.12
CA GLY A 67 0.39 31.00 29.33
C GLY A 67 0.44 32.53 29.31
N ILE A 68 -0.71 33.15 29.61
CA ILE A 68 -0.95 34.37 30.43
C ILE A 68 -2.37 34.92 30.10
N THR A 69 -3.12 35.32 31.14
CA THR A 69 -4.44 36.01 31.13
C THR A 69 -4.40 37.15 32.16
N PRO A 70 -5.44 38.03 32.25
CA PRO A 70 -5.82 39.18 31.42
C PRO A 70 -5.68 40.50 32.26
N PRO A 71 -6.27 41.66 31.90
CA PRO A 71 -7.59 41.99 32.47
C PRO A 71 -8.50 42.99 31.69
N ASP A 72 -9.79 42.86 32.02
CA ASP A 72 -10.90 43.83 32.24
C ASP A 72 -11.39 44.91 31.26
N SER A 73 -12.72 44.84 31.15
CA SER A 73 -13.78 45.68 30.56
C SER A 73 -13.77 47.19 30.86
N PRO A 74 -14.57 47.97 30.13
CA PRO A 74 -15.76 48.52 30.80
C PRO A 74 -17.06 48.50 29.97
N ARG A 75 -18.15 48.63 30.73
CA ARG A 75 -19.57 48.53 30.38
C ARG A 75 -20.06 49.77 29.64
N GLU A 76 -21.13 49.63 28.85
CA GLU A 76 -22.23 50.60 28.88
C GLU A 76 -23.57 50.00 28.43
N ASN A 77 -24.60 50.49 29.13
CA ASN A 77 -26.03 50.21 29.08
C ASN A 77 -26.66 50.67 27.74
N THR A 78 -27.86 50.35 27.27
CA THR A 78 -29.08 49.62 27.66
C THR A 78 -29.95 49.62 26.40
N VAL A 79 -30.81 48.63 26.20
CA VAL A 79 -32.28 48.73 25.91
C VAL A 79 -32.79 47.35 25.42
N SER A 80 -33.76 46.82 26.16
CA SER A 80 -34.63 45.66 25.86
C SER A 80 -35.75 46.11 24.88
N ALA A 81 -36.32 45.35 23.95
CA ALA A 81 -36.57 43.92 23.86
C ALA A 81 -36.80 43.47 22.40
N THR A 82 -36.28 42.31 22.03
CA THR A 82 -37.09 41.16 21.59
C THR A 82 -36.35 39.92 22.10
N GLY A 83 -37.02 39.09 22.89
CA GLY A 83 -36.40 37.96 23.62
C GLY A 83 -36.04 36.76 22.75
N TYR A 84 -35.77 36.96 21.45
CA TYR A 84 -35.47 35.91 20.47
C TYR A 84 -34.33 36.37 19.55
N PRO A 85 -33.47 35.46 19.07
CA PRO A 85 -32.04 35.71 18.94
C PRO A 85 -31.65 36.66 17.79
N PRO A 86 -30.55 37.41 17.93
CA PRO A 86 -30.08 38.37 16.93
C PRO A 86 -29.69 37.71 15.59
N LYS A 87 -29.73 38.51 14.51
CA LYS A 87 -29.15 38.21 13.17
C LYS A 87 -27.62 38.08 13.23
N GLU A 88 -27.10 37.07 13.92
CA GLU A 88 -25.67 36.79 13.90
C GLU A 88 -25.38 35.58 13.03
N LYS A 89 -24.30 35.68 12.24
CA LYS A 89 -23.67 34.59 11.50
C LYS A 89 -23.11 33.56 12.49
N ARG A 90 -23.99 32.83 13.18
CA ARG A 90 -23.62 31.76 14.08
C ARG A 90 -23.43 30.47 13.30
N GLU A 91 -22.61 29.61 13.89
CA GLU A 91 -22.32 28.26 13.42
C GLU A 91 -23.62 27.53 13.02
N PRO A 92 -23.59 26.69 11.98
CA PRO A 92 -24.82 26.13 11.45
C PRO A 92 -25.46 25.14 12.44
N PHE A 93 -26.79 25.12 12.47
CA PHE A 93 -27.57 24.23 13.31
C PHE A 93 -27.74 22.87 12.64
N LEU A 94 -27.87 21.80 13.42
CA LEU A 94 -28.25 20.48 12.90
C LEU A 94 -29.76 20.30 13.01
N ARG A 95 -30.41 19.65 12.04
CA ARG A 95 -31.81 19.21 12.15
C ARG A 95 -31.96 17.74 11.74
N LEU A 96 -32.81 17.00 12.45
CA LEU A 96 -33.22 15.66 12.00
C LEU A 96 -34.08 15.80 10.74
N SER A 97 -33.58 15.23 9.66
CA SER A 97 -34.12 15.41 8.30
C SER A 97 -34.77 14.14 7.74
N ARG A 98 -34.31 12.96 8.17
CA ARG A 98 -34.86 11.67 7.76
C ARG A 98 -34.65 10.60 8.83
N VAL A 99 -35.62 9.70 8.95
CA VAL A 99 -35.53 8.47 9.76
C VAL A 99 -35.87 7.28 8.86
N THR A 100 -34.97 6.30 8.83
CA THR A 100 -35.18 5.04 8.09
C THR A 100 -35.09 3.88 9.06
N ASN A 101 -36.24 3.30 9.42
CA ASN A 101 -36.28 2.12 10.27
C ASN A 101 -35.80 0.90 9.48
N LYS A 102 -34.88 0.13 10.05
CA LYS A 102 -34.43 -1.15 9.51
C LYS A 102 -35.44 -2.21 9.96
N GLN A 103 -35.70 -3.19 9.09
CA GLN A 103 -36.38 -4.40 9.55
C GLN A 103 -35.46 -5.04 10.59
N THR A 104 -35.95 -5.23 11.81
CA THR A 104 -35.21 -5.95 12.85
C THR A 104 -34.82 -7.30 12.25
N PRO A 105 -33.52 -7.62 12.12
CA PRO A 105 -33.11 -8.98 11.77
C PRO A 105 -33.76 -9.95 12.77
N PRO A 106 -34.15 -11.17 12.38
CA PRO A 106 -34.62 -12.15 13.36
C PRO A 106 -33.57 -12.24 14.48
N GLU A 107 -34.01 -12.15 15.74
CA GLU A 107 -33.16 -12.35 16.91
C GLU A 107 -32.41 -13.67 16.72
N SER A 108 -31.13 -13.59 16.37
CA SER A 108 -30.27 -14.75 16.24
C SER A 108 -29.13 -14.57 17.21
N ASP A 109 -29.46 -14.73 18.48
CA ASP A 109 -28.50 -15.00 19.57
C ASP A 109 -27.70 -16.29 19.30
N ALA A 110 -28.14 -17.10 18.33
CA ALA A 110 -27.47 -18.33 17.93
C ALA A 110 -26.10 -18.02 17.33
N LEU A 111 -25.06 -18.58 17.97
CA LEU A 111 -23.73 -18.65 17.39
C LEU A 111 -23.82 -19.25 15.98
N PRO A 112 -23.14 -18.67 14.98
CA PRO A 112 -23.15 -19.23 13.63
C PRO A 112 -22.66 -20.68 13.61
N ASP A 113 -23.23 -21.52 12.75
CA ASP A 113 -22.86 -22.94 12.63
C ASP A 113 -21.35 -23.19 12.47
N TRP A 114 -20.67 -22.29 11.76
CA TRP A 114 -19.23 -22.37 11.55
C TRP A 114 -18.44 -22.15 12.84
N TYR A 115 -18.96 -21.34 13.76
CA TYR A 115 -18.30 -20.96 15.01
C TYR A 115 -18.15 -22.18 15.92
N ALA A 116 -19.23 -22.96 16.10
CA ALA A 116 -19.21 -24.19 16.88
C ALA A 116 -18.24 -25.24 16.31
N LYS A 117 -18.08 -25.27 14.97
CA LYS A 117 -17.20 -26.21 14.27
C LYS A 117 -15.74 -25.76 14.21
N THR A 118 -15.44 -24.51 14.55
CA THR A 118 -14.10 -23.93 14.43
C THR A 118 -13.34 -24.09 15.75
N GLN A 119 -12.18 -24.74 15.70
CA GLN A 119 -11.26 -24.85 16.83
C GLN A 119 -10.40 -23.59 16.92
N SER A 120 -10.10 -23.08 18.12
CA SER A 120 -9.15 -21.99 18.32
C SER A 120 -7.72 -22.39 17.93
N PHE A 121 -6.81 -21.41 17.87
CA PHE A 121 -5.38 -21.67 17.78
C PHE A 121 -4.85 -22.07 19.18
N PRO A 122 -4.48 -23.35 19.42
CA PRO A 122 -4.07 -23.80 20.75
C PRO A 122 -2.69 -23.26 21.18
N ASN A 123 -1.82 -22.96 20.22
CA ASN A 123 -0.43 -22.53 20.43
C ASN A 123 -0.13 -21.23 19.66
N GLY A 124 -1.12 -20.34 19.52
CA GLY A 124 -0.97 -19.11 18.74
C GLY A 124 -1.10 -19.28 17.23
N PHE A 125 -1.09 -18.14 16.54
CA PHE A 125 -1.03 -18.08 15.07
C PHE A 125 0.34 -17.55 14.65
N GLU A 126 1.18 -18.42 14.10
CA GLU A 126 2.46 -18.02 13.51
C GLU A 126 2.28 -17.72 12.02
N SER A 127 2.78 -16.56 11.60
CA SER A 127 2.86 -16.24 10.18
C SER A 127 3.87 -17.14 9.49
N ARG A 128 3.37 -17.98 8.58
CA ARG A 128 4.22 -18.84 7.75
C ARG A 128 5.08 -17.96 6.84
N LYS A 129 6.33 -18.36 6.62
CA LYS A 129 7.17 -17.72 5.61
C LYS A 129 6.62 -18.03 4.22
N GLY A 130 6.57 -17.01 3.38
CA GLY A 130 6.22 -17.15 1.98
C GLY A 130 7.26 -17.97 1.21
N GLU A 131 6.83 -18.66 0.16
CA GLU A 131 7.73 -19.30 -0.81
C GLU A 131 8.18 -18.26 -1.86
N PHE A 132 9.36 -18.45 -2.45
CA PHE A 132 9.88 -17.51 -3.43
C PHE A 132 9.72 -18.04 -4.86
N ILE A 133 9.24 -17.19 -5.77
CA ILE A 133 9.26 -17.47 -7.21
C ILE A 133 10.43 -16.69 -7.82
N ASP A 134 11.34 -17.42 -8.47
CA ASP A 134 12.39 -16.82 -9.27
C ASP A 134 11.79 -16.07 -10.48
N PRO A 135 12.30 -14.87 -10.81
CA PRO A 135 11.89 -14.18 -12.02
C PRO A 135 12.34 -14.96 -13.26
N GLU A 136 11.50 -14.92 -14.29
CA GLU A 136 11.84 -15.43 -15.62
C GLU A 136 13.19 -14.85 -16.08
N PRO A 137 14.12 -15.66 -16.60
CA PRO A 137 15.43 -15.16 -16.99
C PRO A 137 15.33 -14.16 -18.14
N LEU A 138 16.17 -13.11 -18.13
CA LEU A 138 16.25 -12.18 -19.27
C LEU A 138 16.67 -12.89 -20.57
N ILE A 139 17.52 -13.91 -20.42
CA ILE A 139 17.95 -14.81 -21.48
C ILE A 139 18.41 -16.14 -20.87
N THR A 140 18.08 -17.25 -21.51
CA THR A 140 18.57 -18.59 -21.11
C THR A 140 19.94 -18.88 -21.74
N TRP A 141 20.65 -19.87 -21.21
CA TRP A 141 21.95 -20.28 -21.78
C TRP A 141 21.80 -20.77 -23.22
N GLU A 142 20.76 -21.55 -23.49
CA GLU A 142 20.43 -22.13 -24.79
C GLU A 142 20.22 -21.06 -25.85
N GLN A 143 19.57 -19.95 -25.48
CA GLN A 143 19.34 -18.80 -26.36
C GLN A 143 20.58 -17.91 -26.49
N PHE A 144 21.38 -17.79 -25.44
CA PHE A 144 22.60 -16.98 -25.46
C PHE A 144 23.74 -17.63 -26.25
N TRP A 145 23.84 -18.97 -26.20
CA TRP A 145 24.94 -19.75 -26.75
C TRP A 145 25.27 -19.45 -28.24
N PRO A 146 24.30 -19.39 -29.17
CA PRO A 146 24.58 -19.03 -30.57
C PRO A 146 25.13 -17.61 -30.73
N THR A 147 24.71 -16.68 -29.87
CA THR A 147 25.21 -15.31 -29.89
C THR A 147 26.63 -15.26 -29.35
N LEU A 148 26.93 -15.94 -28.25
CA LEU A 148 28.29 -16.04 -27.72
C LEU A 148 29.27 -16.59 -28.77
N HIS A 149 28.85 -17.61 -29.53
CA HIS A 149 29.60 -18.15 -30.67
C HIS A 149 29.84 -17.12 -31.78
N ARG A 150 28.87 -16.26 -32.10
CA ARG A 150 29.06 -15.18 -33.09
C ARG A 150 29.97 -14.07 -32.57
N LEU A 151 29.93 -13.80 -31.26
CA LEU A 151 30.74 -12.75 -30.65
C LEU A 151 32.22 -13.17 -30.62
N PHE A 152 32.55 -14.34 -30.08
CA PHE A 152 33.95 -14.72 -29.84
C PHE A 152 34.46 -15.88 -30.71
N GLY A 153 33.62 -16.44 -31.57
CA GLY A 153 33.99 -17.51 -32.49
C GLY A 153 34.66 -16.97 -33.75
N ASP A 154 35.89 -16.49 -33.63
CA ASP A 154 36.69 -16.10 -34.78
C ASP A 154 36.88 -17.29 -35.73
N LYS A 155 36.54 -17.07 -37.00
CA LYS A 155 36.76 -18.06 -38.06
C LYS A 155 38.22 -18.03 -38.45
N LYS A 156 38.99 -19.06 -38.04
CA LYS A 156 40.35 -19.24 -38.53
C LYS A 156 40.37 -20.27 -39.67
N PRO A 157 41.17 -20.01 -40.73
CA PRO A 157 41.37 -20.99 -41.78
C PRO A 157 42.01 -22.24 -41.19
N THR A 158 41.40 -23.39 -41.47
CA THR A 158 41.98 -24.69 -41.16
C THR A 158 42.90 -25.13 -42.29
N ARG A 159 43.72 -26.16 -42.07
CA ARG A 159 44.51 -26.80 -43.13
C ARG A 159 43.68 -27.60 -44.14
N ARG A 160 42.35 -27.65 -44.00
CA ARG A 160 41.45 -28.33 -44.93
C ARG A 160 40.90 -27.34 -45.94
N LEU A 161 40.78 -27.75 -47.19
CA LEU A 161 40.18 -26.92 -48.23
C LEU A 161 38.65 -26.88 -48.10
N ASP A 162 38.05 -25.71 -48.32
CA ASP A 162 36.60 -25.54 -48.43
C ASP A 162 36.12 -26.03 -49.80
N HIS A 163 36.01 -27.36 -49.93
CA HIS A 163 35.58 -28.03 -51.16
C HIS A 163 34.26 -27.48 -51.70
N ARG A 164 33.32 -27.05 -50.84
CA ARG A 164 32.05 -26.44 -51.28
C ARG A 164 32.28 -25.11 -51.98
N ARG A 165 33.15 -24.26 -51.42
CA ARG A 165 33.50 -22.96 -52.02
C ARG A 165 34.31 -23.12 -53.30
N ILE A 166 35.19 -24.12 -53.38
CA ILE A 166 35.93 -24.49 -54.59
C ILE A 166 34.98 -24.93 -55.70
N ILE A 167 34.12 -25.93 -55.42
CA ILE A 167 33.15 -26.45 -56.39
C ILE A 167 32.22 -25.32 -56.86
N ARG A 168 31.72 -24.48 -55.94
CA ARG A 168 30.86 -23.35 -56.29
C ARG A 168 31.55 -22.35 -57.24
N ARG A 169 32.82 -22.02 -56.99
CA ARG A 169 33.59 -21.13 -57.88
C ARG A 169 33.93 -21.77 -59.23
N ALA A 170 34.24 -23.06 -59.24
CA ALA A 170 34.49 -23.83 -60.46
C ALA A 170 33.26 -23.89 -61.36
N VAL A 171 32.08 -24.18 -60.79
CA VAL A 171 30.79 -24.13 -61.51
C VAL A 171 30.51 -22.74 -62.06
N GLN A 172 30.86 -21.69 -61.32
CA GLN A 172 30.68 -20.29 -61.73
C GLN A 172 31.76 -19.77 -62.69
N ARG A 173 32.72 -20.62 -63.13
CA ARG A 173 33.88 -20.25 -63.97
C ARG A 173 34.67 -19.04 -63.44
N ARG A 174 34.73 -18.87 -62.11
CA ARG A 174 35.50 -17.79 -61.48
C ARG A 174 36.88 -18.32 -61.06
N PRO A 175 37.99 -17.66 -61.44
CA PRO A 175 39.33 -18.09 -61.05
C PRO A 175 39.49 -18.05 -59.52
N LEU A 176 40.26 -19.01 -58.99
CA LEU A 176 40.63 -19.07 -57.57
C LEU A 176 41.81 -18.12 -57.33
N THR A 177 41.52 -16.86 -57.00
CA THR A 177 42.55 -15.85 -56.66
C THR A 177 43.17 -16.07 -55.28
N GLU A 178 42.50 -16.81 -54.41
CA GLU A 178 42.95 -17.16 -53.06
C GLU A 178 42.57 -18.61 -52.77
N ILE A 179 43.42 -19.34 -52.02
CA ILE A 179 43.13 -20.71 -51.59
C ILE A 179 42.02 -20.66 -50.53
N PRO A 180 40.83 -21.23 -50.80
CA PRO A 180 39.70 -21.12 -49.90
C PRO A 180 39.79 -22.20 -48.82
N TRP A 181 40.50 -21.89 -47.75
CA TRP A 181 40.58 -22.74 -46.56
C TRP A 181 39.23 -22.86 -45.85
N GLN A 182 38.88 -24.07 -45.42
CA GLN A 182 37.72 -24.32 -44.57
C GLN A 182 37.88 -23.56 -43.27
N GLN A 183 36.90 -22.72 -42.94
CA GLN A 183 36.91 -21.89 -41.76
C GLN A 183 36.29 -22.64 -40.57
N LYS A 184 36.98 -22.73 -39.44
CA LYS A 184 36.40 -23.23 -38.18
C LYS A 184 36.44 -22.15 -37.09
N PRO A 185 35.40 -22.05 -36.25
CA PRO A 185 35.42 -21.15 -35.11
C PRO A 185 36.51 -21.60 -34.12
N ARG A 186 37.48 -20.74 -33.83
CA ARG A 186 38.47 -20.92 -32.77
C ARG A 186 38.13 -19.96 -31.64
N TRP A 187 37.86 -20.51 -30.46
CA TRP A 187 37.61 -19.74 -29.25
C TRP A 187 38.89 -19.08 -28.72
N PRO A 188 38.80 -17.92 -28.05
CA PRO A 188 39.94 -17.23 -27.47
C PRO A 188 40.58 -18.08 -26.37
N GLU A 189 41.91 -18.04 -26.25
CA GLU A 189 42.65 -18.89 -25.31
C GLU A 189 42.26 -18.60 -23.86
N GLU A 190 42.05 -17.33 -23.52
CA GLU A 190 41.44 -16.85 -22.28
C GLU A 190 40.27 -15.90 -22.61
N LEU A 191 39.17 -16.03 -21.88
CA LEU A 191 38.04 -15.09 -21.89
C LEU A 191 37.97 -14.39 -20.53
N VAL A 192 37.93 -13.06 -20.53
CA VAL A 192 37.74 -12.28 -19.30
C VAL A 192 36.25 -12.00 -19.12
N LEU A 193 35.67 -12.49 -18.02
CA LEU A 193 34.30 -12.19 -17.62
C LEU A 193 34.31 -11.13 -16.52
N VAL A 194 33.69 -10.00 -16.79
CA VAL A 194 33.48 -8.92 -15.81
C VAL A 194 32.01 -8.94 -15.39
N LEU A 195 31.74 -9.10 -14.10
CA LEU A 195 30.41 -9.05 -13.53
C LEU A 195 30.25 -7.79 -12.68
N ASP A 196 29.25 -6.97 -13.01
CA ASP A 196 28.88 -5.80 -12.23
C ASP A 196 27.70 -6.12 -11.31
N PHE A 197 27.96 -6.04 -10.00
CA PHE A 197 26.98 -6.23 -8.94
C PHE A 197 26.74 -4.92 -8.17
N SER A 198 26.88 -3.77 -8.85
CA SER A 198 26.50 -2.48 -8.28
C SER A 198 25.05 -2.53 -7.75
N PRO A 199 24.73 -1.88 -6.61
CA PRO A 199 23.47 -2.12 -5.90
C PRO A 199 22.19 -1.92 -6.73
N HIS A 200 22.20 -0.97 -7.66
CA HIS A 200 21.07 -0.69 -8.54
C HIS A 200 20.78 -1.78 -9.58
N LEU A 201 21.74 -2.68 -9.82
CA LEU A 201 21.60 -3.84 -10.70
C LEU A 201 21.07 -5.09 -9.99
N SER A 202 20.70 -4.96 -8.71
CA SER A 202 20.19 -6.08 -7.91
C SER A 202 19.04 -6.88 -8.56
N PRO A 203 18.12 -6.28 -9.36
CA PRO A 203 17.13 -7.03 -10.14
C PRO A 203 17.70 -8.04 -11.15
N PHE A 204 18.95 -7.87 -11.58
CA PHE A 204 19.58 -8.66 -12.64
C PHE A 204 20.62 -9.66 -12.11
N PHE A 205 20.87 -9.67 -10.80
CA PHE A 205 21.92 -10.52 -10.21
C PHE A 205 21.71 -12.00 -10.50
N ALA A 206 20.46 -12.47 -10.43
CA ALA A 206 20.12 -13.86 -10.75
C ALA A 206 20.41 -14.21 -12.22
N ASP A 207 20.18 -13.27 -13.14
CA ASP A 207 20.44 -13.43 -14.57
C ASP A 207 21.94 -13.49 -14.86
N PHE A 208 22.72 -12.54 -14.32
CA PHE A 208 24.17 -12.51 -14.46
C PHE A 208 24.80 -13.78 -13.88
N HIS A 209 24.29 -14.21 -12.73
CA HIS A 209 24.74 -15.41 -12.07
C HIS A 209 24.49 -16.67 -12.92
N ARG A 210 23.27 -16.85 -13.46
CA ARG A 210 22.94 -17.99 -14.34
C ARG A 210 23.86 -18.07 -15.55
N LEU A 211 24.13 -16.93 -16.20
CA LEU A 211 25.05 -16.84 -17.33
C LEU A 211 26.50 -17.14 -16.91
N ALA A 212 26.97 -16.56 -15.81
CA ALA A 212 28.32 -16.79 -15.30
C ALA A 212 28.55 -18.27 -14.98
N GLN A 213 27.59 -18.95 -14.33
CA GLN A 213 27.68 -20.38 -14.06
C GLN A 213 27.81 -21.21 -15.33
N ALA A 214 27.02 -20.90 -16.36
CA ALA A 214 27.08 -21.62 -17.63
C ALA A 214 28.43 -21.40 -18.33
N LEU A 215 28.94 -20.17 -18.33
CA LEU A 215 30.28 -19.84 -18.85
C LEU A 215 31.39 -20.55 -18.09
N MET A 216 31.34 -20.59 -16.75
CA MET A 216 32.33 -21.30 -15.92
C MET A 216 32.36 -22.80 -16.24
N ARG A 217 31.19 -23.44 -16.41
CA ARG A 217 31.11 -24.86 -16.77
C ARG A 217 31.75 -25.14 -18.13
N TRP A 218 31.60 -24.22 -19.09
CA TRP A 218 32.07 -24.37 -20.46
C TRP A 218 33.56 -24.03 -20.65
N PHE A 219 33.99 -22.86 -20.19
CA PHE A 219 35.36 -22.36 -20.37
C PHE A 219 36.34 -22.89 -19.31
N ARG A 220 35.84 -23.30 -18.14
CA ARG A 220 36.63 -23.84 -17.03
C ARG A 220 37.83 -22.94 -16.69
N GLN A 221 39.05 -23.47 -16.78
CA GLN A 221 40.29 -22.75 -16.47
C GLN A 221 40.61 -21.60 -17.43
N ARG A 222 39.93 -21.53 -18.59
CA ARG A 222 40.11 -20.47 -19.59
C ARG A 222 39.26 -19.22 -19.31
N LEU A 223 38.49 -19.22 -18.23
CA LEU A 223 37.68 -18.09 -17.81
C LEU A 223 38.37 -17.33 -16.68
N ARG A 224 38.75 -16.08 -16.94
CA ARG A 224 39.24 -15.16 -15.92
C ARG A 224 38.08 -14.32 -15.40
N LEU A 225 37.76 -14.43 -14.11
CA LEU A 225 36.61 -13.77 -13.50
C LEU A 225 37.00 -12.52 -12.71
N ILE A 226 36.35 -11.40 -13.01
CA ILE A 226 36.46 -10.12 -12.29
C ILE A 226 35.07 -9.72 -11.81
N ILE A 227 34.94 -9.40 -10.53
CA ILE A 227 33.68 -8.98 -9.91
C ILE A 227 33.81 -7.53 -9.47
N CYS A 228 32.95 -6.66 -9.98
CA CYS A 228 32.75 -5.31 -9.46
C CYS A 228 31.60 -5.35 -8.45
N ARG A 229 31.85 -5.07 -7.17
CA ARG A 229 30.79 -4.98 -6.14
C ARG A 229 30.04 -3.65 -6.21
N ASP A 230 30.76 -2.58 -6.51
CA ASP A 230 30.21 -1.24 -6.67
C ASP A 230 31.19 -0.43 -7.52
N ALA A 231 30.77 -0.10 -8.74
CA ALA A 231 31.56 0.67 -9.67
C ALA A 231 31.83 2.08 -9.15
N SER A 232 30.87 2.69 -8.44
CA SER A 232 31.02 4.04 -7.88
C SER A 232 32.10 4.13 -6.79
N GLN A 233 32.39 3.00 -6.13
CA GLN A 233 33.44 2.89 -5.11
C GLN A 233 34.72 2.22 -5.63
N ARG A 234 34.80 1.88 -6.93
CA ARG A 234 35.92 1.13 -7.53
C ARG A 234 36.26 -0.16 -6.78
N HIS A 235 35.23 -0.83 -6.27
CA HIS A 235 35.38 -2.06 -5.48
C HIS A 235 35.42 -3.28 -6.40
N PHE A 236 36.63 -3.74 -6.73
CA PHE A 236 36.84 -4.91 -7.57
C PHE A 236 37.33 -6.12 -6.77
N ARG A 237 37.03 -7.32 -7.27
CA ARG A 237 37.55 -8.58 -6.76
C ARG A 237 38.01 -9.49 -7.90
N GLU A 238 39.13 -10.17 -7.66
CA GLU A 238 39.68 -11.18 -8.55
C GLU A 238 40.31 -12.30 -7.71
N ARG A 239 39.96 -13.56 -8.01
CA ARG A 239 40.47 -14.75 -7.27
C ARG A 239 40.41 -14.60 -5.75
N GLY A 240 39.31 -14.04 -5.24
CA GLY A 240 39.11 -13.78 -3.82
C GLY A 240 39.68 -12.46 -3.28
N ARG A 241 40.66 -11.84 -3.97
CA ARG A 241 41.36 -10.65 -3.48
C ARG A 241 40.57 -9.38 -3.76
N ARG A 242 40.51 -8.46 -2.78
CA ARG A 242 39.96 -7.11 -2.97
C ARG A 242 40.99 -6.22 -3.67
N LEU A 243 40.53 -5.47 -4.65
CA LEU A 243 41.33 -4.54 -5.44
C LEU A 243 40.67 -3.15 -5.39
N SER A 244 41.49 -2.10 -5.27
CA SER A 244 41.07 -0.68 -5.29
C SER A 244 40.99 -0.09 -6.70
N ALA A 245 41.40 -0.85 -7.71
CA ALA A 245 41.37 -0.47 -9.12
C ALA A 245 41.07 -1.68 -10.00
N PHE A 246 40.64 -1.43 -11.23
CA PHE A 246 40.41 -2.48 -12.21
C PHE A 246 41.73 -3.23 -12.50
N PRO A 247 41.75 -4.57 -12.44
CA PRO A 247 42.98 -5.34 -12.57
C PRO A 247 43.59 -5.20 -13.97
N PRO A 248 44.92 -5.38 -14.12
CA PRO A 248 45.57 -5.34 -15.41
C PRO A 248 45.09 -6.48 -16.32
N ILE A 249 44.71 -6.12 -17.55
CA ILE A 249 44.30 -7.03 -18.62
C ILE A 249 45.41 -7.15 -19.70
N PRO A 250 45.64 -8.34 -20.28
CA PRO A 250 46.56 -8.55 -21.41
C PRO A 250 46.20 -7.71 -22.66
N GLN A 251 47.17 -7.55 -23.55
CA GLN A 251 46.92 -6.95 -24.86
C GLN A 251 46.04 -7.88 -25.72
N ASN A 252 45.13 -7.30 -26.52
CA ASN A 252 44.17 -8.04 -27.35
C ASN A 252 43.24 -8.99 -26.57
N ALA A 253 42.96 -8.70 -25.31
CA ALA A 253 42.05 -9.52 -24.52
C ALA A 253 40.61 -9.46 -25.04
N GLU A 254 39.95 -10.62 -25.01
CA GLU A 254 38.52 -10.77 -25.28
C GLU A 254 37.77 -10.68 -23.96
N ILE A 255 36.90 -9.67 -23.82
CA ILE A 255 36.19 -9.35 -22.59
C ILE A 255 34.69 -9.42 -22.82
N LEU A 256 34.00 -10.18 -21.97
CA LEU A 256 32.55 -10.15 -21.83
C LEU A 256 32.19 -9.43 -20.53
N TYR A 257 31.47 -8.33 -20.64
CA TYR A 257 30.96 -7.58 -19.49
C TYR A 257 29.46 -7.85 -19.29
N LEU A 258 29.04 -8.14 -18.06
CA LEU A 258 27.62 -8.22 -17.64
C LEU A 258 27.35 -7.12 -16.62
N GLY A 259 26.45 -6.19 -16.95
CA GLY A 259 26.11 -5.03 -16.12
C GLY A 259 25.47 -3.93 -16.95
N ASP A 260 25.36 -2.71 -16.44
CA ASP A 260 24.77 -1.57 -17.19
C ASP A 260 25.80 -0.52 -17.63
N LEU A 261 27.10 -0.68 -17.31
CA LEU A 261 28.13 0.33 -17.50
C LEU A 261 27.80 1.68 -16.83
N GLY A 262 26.97 1.67 -15.79
CA GLY A 262 26.47 2.87 -15.12
C GLY A 262 25.40 3.65 -15.89
N LEU A 263 24.81 3.09 -16.96
CA LEU A 263 23.72 3.73 -17.70
C LEU A 263 22.47 3.98 -16.84
N LEU A 264 22.25 3.18 -15.79
CA LEU A 264 21.12 3.32 -14.88
C LEU A 264 21.53 3.87 -13.50
N ASP A 265 22.77 4.35 -13.35
CA ASP A 265 23.23 5.05 -12.15
C ASP A 265 22.76 6.52 -12.19
N ARG A 266 21.78 6.84 -11.35
CA ARG A 266 21.22 8.20 -11.24
C ARG A 266 22.26 9.27 -10.87
N ARG A 267 23.40 8.89 -10.27
CA ARG A 267 24.47 9.82 -9.91
C ARG A 267 25.51 9.99 -11.02
N GLY A 268 25.52 9.11 -12.03
CA GLY A 268 26.50 9.12 -13.12
C GLY A 268 27.95 8.76 -12.72
N ILE A 269 28.20 8.40 -11.46
CA ILE A 269 29.55 8.13 -10.94
C ILE A 269 30.08 6.81 -11.54
N ALA A 270 29.25 5.77 -11.55
CA ALA A 270 29.60 4.47 -12.10
C ALA A 270 29.95 4.58 -13.60
N GLN A 271 29.20 5.39 -14.34
CA GLN A 271 29.43 5.62 -15.76
C GLN A 271 30.80 6.25 -16.02
N GLY A 272 31.17 7.26 -15.23
CA GLY A 272 32.50 7.88 -15.31
C GLY A 272 33.64 6.88 -15.07
N VAL A 273 33.48 5.98 -14.09
CA VAL A 273 34.46 4.91 -13.81
C VAL A 273 34.57 3.95 -14.99
N TRP A 274 33.46 3.52 -15.58
CA TRP A 274 33.47 2.62 -16.73
C TRP A 274 34.02 3.28 -18.00
N LEU A 275 33.81 4.59 -18.21
CA LEU A 275 34.44 5.32 -19.31
C LEU A 275 35.98 5.38 -19.17
N GLU A 276 36.49 5.63 -17.95
CA GLU A 276 37.93 5.61 -17.66
C GLU A 276 38.53 4.23 -17.93
N ILE A 277 37.87 3.17 -17.47
CA ILE A 277 38.30 1.79 -17.68
C ILE A 277 38.29 1.45 -19.18
N GLY A 278 37.22 1.79 -19.90
CA GLY A 278 37.07 1.52 -21.33
C GLY A 278 38.17 2.19 -22.16
N SER A 279 38.48 3.46 -21.87
CA SER A 279 39.56 4.20 -22.52
C SER A 279 40.94 3.53 -22.30
N ARG A 280 41.22 3.06 -21.09
CA ARG A 280 42.48 2.34 -20.79
C ARG A 280 42.56 0.99 -21.50
N LEU A 281 41.46 0.24 -21.56
CA LEU A 281 41.42 -1.07 -22.21
C LEU A 281 41.50 -0.97 -23.73
N GLN A 282 40.92 0.08 -24.33
CA GLN A 282 41.04 0.35 -25.77
C GLN A 282 42.49 0.60 -26.18
N LYS A 283 43.29 1.31 -25.37
CA LYS A 283 44.73 1.50 -25.61
C LYS A 283 45.51 0.17 -25.65
N ARG A 284 44.97 -0.89 -25.03
CA ARG A 284 45.51 -2.26 -25.08
C ARG A 284 44.87 -3.13 -26.14
N GLN A 285 44.11 -2.54 -27.07
CA GLN A 285 43.41 -3.23 -28.15
C GLN A 285 42.46 -4.33 -27.64
N ALA A 286 41.98 -4.21 -26.40
CA ALA A 286 41.01 -5.16 -25.85
C ALA A 286 39.67 -4.99 -26.55
N ARG A 287 39.00 -6.12 -26.83
CA ARG A 287 37.66 -6.16 -27.39
C ARG A 287 36.67 -6.41 -26.27
N ILE A 288 35.74 -5.48 -26.08
CA ILE A 288 34.75 -5.55 -24.99
C ILE A 288 33.35 -5.67 -25.58
N GLU A 289 32.74 -6.84 -25.43
CA GLU A 289 31.31 -7.04 -25.70
C GLU A 289 30.56 -6.89 -24.36
N ALA A 290 29.66 -5.91 -24.28
CA ALA A 290 28.93 -5.59 -23.06
C ALA A 290 27.46 -6.01 -23.18
N LEU A 291 27.03 -6.98 -22.38
CA LEU A 291 25.64 -7.39 -22.28
C LEU A 291 24.94 -6.53 -21.23
N VAL A 292 24.06 -5.65 -21.69
CA VAL A 292 23.43 -4.61 -20.88
C VAL A 292 21.92 -4.85 -20.75
N PRO A 293 21.36 -4.99 -19.54
CA PRO A 293 19.92 -5.06 -19.32
C PRO A 293 19.33 -3.63 -19.30
N VAL A 294 19.63 -2.88 -20.36
CA VAL A 294 19.28 -1.46 -20.50
C VAL A 294 18.64 -1.28 -21.86
N ALA A 295 17.50 -0.58 -21.87
CA ALA A 295 16.79 -0.26 -23.10
C ALA A 295 17.65 0.62 -24.01
N PRO A 296 17.65 0.41 -25.34
CA PRO A 296 18.51 1.18 -26.24
C PRO A 296 18.29 2.69 -26.21
N GLU A 297 17.08 3.14 -25.89
CA GLU A 297 16.72 4.54 -25.67
C GLU A 297 17.47 5.20 -24.50
N ASP A 298 17.93 4.42 -23.53
CA ASP A 298 18.69 4.91 -22.37
C ASP A 298 20.22 4.83 -22.57
N TRP A 299 20.69 4.46 -23.77
CA TRP A 299 22.13 4.31 -24.05
C TRP A 299 22.79 5.64 -24.36
N THR A 300 24.01 5.83 -23.86
CA THR A 300 24.81 7.02 -24.16
C THR A 300 25.85 6.78 -25.27
N PRO A 301 26.05 7.73 -26.21
CA PRO A 301 27.02 7.58 -27.30
C PRO A 301 28.48 7.43 -26.83
N GLU A 302 28.83 7.96 -25.65
CA GLU A 302 30.20 7.96 -25.13
C GLU A 302 30.69 6.54 -24.84
N LEU A 303 29.82 5.68 -24.29
CA LEU A 303 30.15 4.29 -23.98
C LEU A 303 30.33 3.46 -25.25
N ALA A 304 29.57 3.75 -26.31
CA ALA A 304 29.67 3.03 -27.59
C ALA A 304 31.05 3.18 -28.27
N ARG A 305 31.84 4.20 -27.89
CA ARG A 305 33.23 4.39 -28.36
C ARG A 305 34.19 3.31 -27.86
N TYR A 306 33.92 2.76 -26.68
CA TYR A 306 34.81 1.82 -25.99
C TYR A 306 34.19 0.42 -25.84
N TYR A 307 32.87 0.34 -25.80
CA TYR A 307 32.11 -0.88 -25.54
C TYR A 307 31.20 -1.21 -26.71
N ARG A 308 31.17 -2.49 -27.11
CA ARG A 308 30.18 -2.99 -28.07
C ARG A 308 28.93 -3.41 -27.30
N LEU A 309 27.97 -2.49 -27.19
CA LEU A 309 26.75 -2.69 -26.43
C LEU A 309 25.83 -3.73 -27.08
N ARG A 310 25.30 -4.62 -26.24
CA ARG A 310 24.39 -5.71 -26.59
C ARG A 310 23.25 -5.71 -25.57
N GLY A 311 22.08 -5.22 -25.96
CA GLY A 311 20.92 -5.22 -25.06
C GLY A 311 20.47 -6.64 -24.75
N ILE A 312 20.12 -6.95 -23.50
CA ILE A 312 19.51 -8.24 -23.13
C ILE A 312 18.11 -8.01 -22.59
N ASP A 313 17.11 -8.53 -23.31
CA ASP A 313 15.71 -8.50 -22.86
C ASP A 313 14.91 -9.54 -23.64
N ARG A 314 13.78 -10.00 -23.06
CA ARG A 314 12.80 -10.88 -23.72
C ARG A 314 13.44 -12.07 -24.45
N HIS A 315 14.38 -12.75 -23.79
CA HIS A 315 15.08 -13.93 -24.31
C HIS A 315 15.93 -13.69 -25.55
N ARG A 316 16.35 -12.44 -25.78
CA ARG A 316 17.07 -12.04 -26.98
C ARG A 316 18.24 -11.12 -26.65
N VAL A 317 19.22 -11.14 -27.55
CA VAL A 317 20.30 -10.15 -27.58
C VAL A 317 19.99 -9.14 -28.68
N LEU A 318 19.75 -7.90 -28.29
CA LEU A 318 19.47 -6.77 -29.18
C LEU A 318 20.80 -6.13 -29.62
N ALA A 319 20.98 -5.94 -30.93
CA ALA A 319 22.12 -5.23 -31.49
C ALA A 319 21.71 -3.85 -31.98
N VAL A 320 22.62 -2.88 -31.85
CA VAL A 320 22.43 -1.43 -32.05
C VAL A 320 21.91 -1.04 -33.44
N ALA A 321 22.01 -1.91 -34.44
CA ALA A 321 21.64 -1.59 -35.83
C ALA A 321 20.12 -1.42 -36.09
N ALA A 322 19.26 -1.56 -35.08
CA ALA A 322 17.80 -1.65 -35.24
C ALA A 322 17.00 -0.62 -34.42
N VAL A 323 17.61 0.48 -33.98
CA VAL A 323 16.91 1.51 -33.20
C VAL A 323 16.79 2.77 -34.04
N ASP A 324 15.70 2.84 -34.81
CA ASP A 324 15.25 4.09 -35.40
C ASP A 324 14.92 5.07 -34.26
N ALA A 325 15.77 6.08 -34.11
CA ALA A 325 15.62 7.16 -33.14
C ALA A 325 14.45 8.13 -33.46
N SER A 326 13.54 7.73 -34.36
CA SER A 326 12.52 8.63 -34.95
C SER A 326 11.12 8.50 -34.36
N THR A 327 10.85 7.53 -33.47
CA THR A 327 9.60 7.51 -32.70
C THR A 327 9.86 8.05 -31.31
N ALA A 328 9.20 9.15 -30.95
CA ALA A 328 9.09 9.65 -29.58
C ALA A 328 8.49 8.56 -28.69
N ARG A 329 9.35 7.67 -28.17
CA ARG A 329 8.98 6.66 -27.20
C ARG A 329 8.98 7.31 -25.82
N GLN A 330 8.04 6.86 -25.01
CA GLN A 330 7.94 7.17 -23.60
C GLN A 330 9.26 6.89 -22.88
N THR A 331 9.64 7.72 -21.91
CA THR A 331 10.88 7.50 -21.14
C THR A 331 10.74 6.28 -20.20
N SER A 332 11.84 5.59 -19.92
CA SER A 332 11.86 4.48 -18.94
C SER A 332 11.41 4.91 -17.54
N GLU A 333 11.55 6.20 -17.19
CA GLU A 333 11.03 6.77 -15.95
C GLU A 333 9.50 6.85 -15.95
N GLU A 334 8.89 7.34 -17.03
CA GLU A 334 7.42 7.35 -17.17
C GLU A 334 6.83 5.93 -17.17
N ASP A 335 7.49 4.97 -17.81
CA ASP A 335 7.10 3.56 -17.77
C ASP A 335 7.19 2.99 -16.34
N THR A 336 8.17 3.44 -15.55
CA THR A 336 8.30 3.05 -14.14
C THR A 336 7.10 3.55 -13.33
N GLU A 337 6.71 4.81 -13.49
CA GLU A 337 5.53 5.39 -12.81
C GLU A 337 4.23 4.66 -13.20
N LYS A 338 4.09 4.31 -14.48
CA LYS A 338 2.94 3.54 -14.98
C LYS A 338 2.93 2.13 -14.41
N LEU A 339 4.07 1.45 -14.38
CA LEU A 339 4.18 0.10 -13.81
C LEU A 339 3.81 0.10 -12.33
N LEU A 340 4.32 1.05 -11.54
CA LEU A 340 3.97 1.21 -10.12
C LEU A 340 2.49 1.53 -9.93
N THR A 341 1.90 2.32 -10.81
CA THR A 341 0.44 2.57 -10.82
C THR A 341 -0.33 1.27 -11.03
N TRP A 342 0.01 0.48 -12.05
CA TRP A 342 -0.60 -0.82 -12.35
C TRP A 342 -0.45 -1.85 -11.22
N LEU A 343 0.69 -1.83 -10.53
CA LEU A 343 1.01 -2.73 -9.43
C LEU A 343 0.58 -2.20 -8.04
N SER A 344 0.07 -0.98 -7.95
CA SER A 344 -0.46 -0.41 -6.70
C SER A 344 -1.55 -1.25 -6.00
N PRO A 345 -2.31 -2.13 -6.70
CA PRO A 345 -3.16 -3.12 -6.05
C PRO A 345 -2.44 -4.18 -5.22
N ALA A 346 -1.19 -4.50 -5.56
CA ALA A 346 -0.42 -5.48 -4.82
C ALA A 346 0.09 -4.88 -3.49
N ILE A 347 0.07 -5.69 -2.45
CA ILE A 347 0.57 -5.31 -1.13
C ILE A 347 2.10 -5.38 -1.09
N GLU A 348 2.63 -6.35 -1.81
CA GLU A 348 4.04 -6.62 -1.91
C GLU A 348 4.41 -6.80 -3.38
N LEU A 349 5.54 -6.23 -3.78
CA LEU A 349 6.05 -6.30 -5.14
C LEU A 349 7.25 -7.22 -5.16
N THR A 350 7.10 -8.41 -5.71
CA THR A 350 8.26 -9.29 -5.96
C THR A 350 8.91 -8.94 -7.29
N LEU A 351 10.22 -9.18 -7.42
CA LEU A 351 10.92 -9.00 -8.70
C LEU A 351 10.28 -9.81 -9.83
N ALA A 352 9.79 -11.02 -9.54
CA ALA A 352 9.09 -11.85 -10.51
C ALA A 352 7.76 -11.22 -10.97
N LEU A 353 7.00 -10.60 -10.06
CA LEU A 353 5.81 -9.82 -10.40
C LEU A 353 6.16 -8.60 -11.24
N VAL A 354 7.19 -7.84 -10.84
CA VAL A 354 7.67 -6.65 -11.58
C VAL A 354 8.06 -7.04 -13.01
N ARG A 355 8.86 -8.09 -13.18
CA ARG A 355 9.29 -8.57 -14.49
C ARG A 355 8.12 -9.07 -15.34
N ARG A 356 7.20 -9.86 -14.77
CA ARG A 356 6.00 -10.31 -15.50
C ARG A 356 5.14 -9.14 -15.95
N ALA A 357 4.84 -8.21 -15.05
CA ALA A 357 4.00 -7.05 -15.35
C ALA A 357 4.65 -6.14 -16.40
N ARG A 358 5.97 -5.91 -16.32
CA ARG A 358 6.75 -5.22 -17.35
C ARG A 358 6.60 -5.87 -18.73
N LEU A 359 6.77 -7.20 -18.81
CA LEU A 359 6.66 -7.95 -20.06
C LEU A 359 5.25 -7.85 -20.66
N GLU A 360 4.21 -8.04 -19.84
CA GLU A 360 2.80 -7.97 -20.24
C GLU A 360 2.36 -6.56 -20.66
N LEU A 361 2.90 -5.51 -20.02
CA LEU A 361 2.61 -4.12 -20.34
C LEU A 361 3.50 -3.56 -21.46
N GLY A 362 4.51 -4.31 -21.90
CA GLY A 362 5.40 -3.92 -22.99
C GLY A 362 6.54 -2.98 -22.60
N PHE A 363 6.78 -2.74 -21.31
CA PHE A 363 7.78 -1.79 -20.82
C PHE A 363 9.23 -2.27 -20.99
N SER A 364 10.15 -1.31 -20.99
CA SER A 364 11.59 -1.51 -21.20
C SER A 364 12.26 -2.22 -20.01
N VAL A 365 13.33 -2.99 -20.24
CA VAL A 365 14.06 -3.72 -19.18
C VAL A 365 14.66 -2.80 -18.11
N SER A 366 15.00 -1.55 -18.47
CA SER A 366 15.52 -0.53 -17.55
C SER A 366 14.62 -0.31 -16.34
N VAL A 367 13.30 -0.43 -16.54
CA VAL A 367 12.28 -0.25 -15.50
C VAL A 367 12.53 -1.12 -14.28
N GLU A 368 13.08 -2.33 -14.42
CA GLU A 368 13.31 -3.20 -13.25
C GLU A 368 14.30 -2.59 -12.25
N SER A 369 15.39 -2.01 -12.76
CA SER A 369 16.36 -1.27 -11.92
C SER A 369 15.75 0.03 -11.38
N LEU A 370 14.99 0.76 -12.20
CA LEU A 370 14.36 2.01 -11.77
C LEU A 370 13.32 1.79 -10.66
N VAL A 371 12.56 0.69 -10.71
CA VAL A 371 11.68 0.24 -9.62
C VAL A 371 12.49 -0.03 -8.35
N ALA A 372 13.60 -0.77 -8.45
CA ALA A 372 14.43 -1.09 -7.29
C ALA A 372 15.05 0.16 -6.63
N GLN A 373 15.30 1.21 -7.42
CA GLN A 373 15.83 2.50 -6.96
C GLN A 373 14.74 3.49 -6.55
N HIS A 374 13.45 3.14 -6.70
CA HIS A 374 12.36 4.10 -6.61
C HIS A 374 12.15 4.62 -5.17
N PRO A 375 12.04 5.95 -4.95
CA PRO A 375 11.89 6.53 -3.60
C PRO A 375 10.60 6.11 -2.88
N ALA A 376 9.56 5.73 -3.62
CA ALA A 376 8.31 5.23 -3.06
C ALA A 376 8.42 3.82 -2.45
N LEU A 377 9.49 3.08 -2.76
CA LEU A 377 9.67 1.69 -2.38
C LEU A 377 10.83 1.52 -1.39
N LYS A 378 10.76 0.47 -0.57
CA LYS A 378 11.83 -0.01 0.30
C LYS A 378 11.88 -1.53 0.17
N GLY A 379 13.03 -2.15 0.41
CA GLY A 379 13.14 -3.59 0.32
C GLY A 379 14.53 -4.02 -0.12
N ASN A 380 14.60 -5.23 -0.65
CA ASN A 380 15.84 -5.83 -1.14
C ASN A 380 15.71 -6.20 -2.63
N ALA A 381 16.72 -6.88 -3.17
CA ALA A 381 16.80 -7.31 -4.57
C ALA A 381 15.61 -8.16 -5.06
N ARG A 382 14.83 -8.74 -4.14
CA ARG A 382 13.82 -9.77 -4.43
C ARG A 382 12.41 -9.29 -4.14
N VAL A 383 12.24 -8.49 -3.10
CA VAL A 383 10.95 -8.05 -2.58
C VAL A 383 11.00 -6.57 -2.24
N PHE A 384 10.02 -5.83 -2.75
CA PHE A 384 9.81 -4.41 -2.50
C PHE A 384 8.47 -4.19 -1.82
N GLN A 385 8.47 -3.27 -0.87
CA GLN A 385 7.31 -2.79 -0.12
C GLN A 385 7.19 -1.28 -0.26
N TRP A 386 5.97 -0.77 -0.16
CA TRP A 386 5.74 0.66 -0.12
C TRP A 386 6.42 1.28 1.11
N ARG A 387 7.18 2.36 0.90
CA ARG A 387 7.95 3.01 1.95
C ARG A 387 7.07 3.68 3.00
N SER A 388 5.95 4.27 2.56
CA SER A 388 4.93 4.86 3.44
C SER A 388 3.52 4.60 2.89
N PRO A 389 2.49 4.61 3.76
CA PRO A 389 1.09 4.53 3.33
C PRO A 389 0.68 5.65 2.37
N ALA A 390 1.31 6.84 2.48
CA ALA A 390 1.05 7.98 1.61
C ALA A 390 1.45 7.70 0.15
N TYR A 391 2.62 7.10 -0.09
CA TYR A 391 3.02 6.70 -1.45
C TYR A 391 2.07 5.66 -2.02
N HIS A 392 1.68 4.67 -1.23
CA HIS A 392 0.76 3.63 -1.69
C HIS A 392 -0.60 4.23 -2.08
N ARG A 393 -1.13 5.16 -1.26
CA ARG A 393 -2.36 5.89 -1.53
C ARG A 393 -2.26 6.71 -2.83
N TYR A 394 -1.14 7.40 -3.05
CA TYR A 394 -0.91 8.18 -4.26
C TYR A 394 -1.04 7.33 -5.53
N TYR A 395 -0.31 6.21 -5.63
CA TYR A 395 -0.38 5.36 -6.83
C TYR A 395 -1.74 4.67 -7.02
N ARG A 396 -2.43 4.34 -5.91
CA ARG A 396 -3.80 3.81 -5.97
C ARG A 396 -4.78 4.85 -6.49
N GLU A 397 -4.63 6.10 -6.08
CA GLU A 397 -5.45 7.18 -6.59
C GLU A 397 -5.21 7.41 -8.08
N GLN A 398 -3.95 7.34 -8.52
CA GLN A 398 -3.60 7.35 -9.95
C GLN A 398 -4.25 6.17 -10.70
N PHE A 399 -4.23 4.96 -10.12
CA PHE A 399 -4.89 3.78 -10.70
C PHE A 399 -6.39 4.02 -10.92
N ARG A 400 -7.07 4.67 -9.96
CA ARG A 400 -8.49 5.03 -10.06
C ARG A 400 -8.73 6.13 -11.09
N GLN A 401 -7.96 7.21 -11.04
CA GLN A 401 -8.10 8.36 -11.95
C GLN A 401 -7.89 7.95 -13.41
N GLN A 402 -6.94 7.06 -13.67
CA GLN A 402 -6.67 6.50 -14.99
C GLN A 402 -7.64 5.38 -15.41
N ARG A 403 -8.62 5.03 -14.54
CA ARG A 403 -9.64 4.00 -14.78
C ARG A 403 -9.06 2.65 -15.21
N LEU A 404 -7.91 2.28 -14.63
CA LEU A 404 -7.24 1.02 -14.96
C LEU A 404 -8.09 -0.19 -14.54
N SER A 405 -8.02 -1.26 -15.33
CA SER A 405 -8.87 -2.44 -15.11
C SER A 405 -8.39 -3.27 -13.92
N ARG A 406 -9.17 -3.29 -12.83
CA ARG A 406 -8.95 -4.19 -11.68
C ARG A 406 -8.83 -5.65 -12.10
N LYS A 407 -9.59 -6.07 -13.13
CA LYS A 407 -9.53 -7.44 -13.67
C LYS A 407 -8.16 -7.74 -14.28
N ARG A 408 -7.61 -6.82 -15.08
CA ARG A 408 -6.27 -6.98 -15.68
C ARG A 408 -5.16 -6.93 -14.63
N ALA A 409 -5.22 -5.97 -13.70
CA ALA A 409 -4.25 -5.89 -12.61
C ALA A 409 -4.25 -7.18 -11.76
N TRP A 410 -5.44 -7.70 -11.43
CA TRP A 410 -5.56 -8.96 -10.72
C TRP A 410 -4.92 -10.13 -11.47
N ALA A 411 -5.08 -10.22 -12.80
CA ALA A 411 -4.48 -11.29 -13.59
C ALA A 411 -2.94 -11.28 -13.53
N LEU A 412 -2.31 -10.12 -13.34
CA LEU A 412 -0.86 -10.00 -13.14
C LEU A 412 -0.44 -10.48 -11.74
N ILE A 413 -1.24 -10.15 -10.73
CA ILE A 413 -0.90 -10.31 -9.31
C ILE A 413 -1.24 -11.71 -8.79
N GLN A 414 -2.39 -12.26 -9.18
CA GLN A 414 -2.93 -13.53 -8.68
C GLN A 414 -1.92 -14.70 -8.73
N PRO A 415 -1.09 -14.88 -9.78
CA PRO A 415 -0.11 -15.97 -9.82
C PRO A 415 0.94 -15.94 -8.70
N PHE A 416 1.19 -14.77 -8.11
CA PHE A 416 2.15 -14.56 -7.02
C PHE A 416 1.44 -14.47 -5.65
N GLU A 417 0.15 -14.78 -5.59
CA GLU A 417 -0.57 -14.79 -4.32
C GLU A 417 -0.13 -15.95 -3.43
N THR A 418 0.01 -17.14 -4.00
CA THR A 418 0.30 -18.37 -3.26
C THR A 418 1.67 -18.37 -2.59
N THR A 419 2.60 -17.56 -3.10
CA THR A 419 3.92 -17.35 -2.50
C THR A 419 3.87 -16.54 -1.22
N MET A 420 2.81 -15.78 -0.97
CA MET A 420 2.73 -14.93 0.21
C MET A 420 2.17 -15.70 1.42
N PRO A 421 2.52 -15.29 2.66
CA PRO A 421 1.80 -15.71 3.86
C PRO A 421 0.30 -15.44 3.72
N ILE A 422 -0.54 -16.30 4.32
CA ILE A 422 -2.00 -16.25 4.17
C ILE A 422 -2.59 -14.89 4.58
N GLU A 423 -1.95 -14.22 5.54
CA GLU A 423 -2.30 -12.89 6.04
C GLU A 423 -2.17 -11.81 4.96
N LEU A 424 -1.09 -11.84 4.18
CA LEU A 424 -0.89 -10.92 3.05
C LEU A 424 -1.83 -11.24 1.89
N GLN A 425 -2.14 -12.51 1.67
CA GLN A 425 -3.15 -12.91 0.67
C GLN A 425 -4.54 -12.37 1.03
N ILE A 426 -4.95 -12.49 2.29
CA ILE A 426 -6.21 -11.97 2.81
C ILE A 426 -6.27 -10.45 2.63
N GLU A 427 -5.23 -9.74 3.06
CA GLU A 427 -5.16 -8.28 2.91
C GLU A 427 -5.25 -7.90 1.42
N GLN A 428 -4.61 -8.65 0.51
CA GLN A 428 -4.59 -8.34 -0.91
C GLN A 428 -5.98 -8.51 -1.53
N ARG A 429 -6.65 -9.61 -1.18
CA ARG A 429 -8.00 -9.93 -1.63
C ARG A 429 -9.05 -8.97 -1.06
N GLN A 430 -8.92 -8.61 0.21
CA GLN A 430 -9.74 -7.60 0.86
C GLN A 430 -9.68 -6.30 0.06
N TRP A 431 -8.47 -5.84 -0.26
CA TRP A 431 -8.30 -4.59 -0.98
C TRP A 431 -8.82 -4.61 -2.42
N ILE A 432 -8.47 -5.65 -3.19
CA ILE A 432 -8.87 -5.70 -4.61
C ILE A 432 -10.36 -6.08 -4.80
N GLY A 433 -11.07 -6.39 -3.71
CA GLY A 433 -12.48 -6.82 -3.72
C GLY A 433 -12.67 -8.22 -4.28
N ARG A 434 -11.70 -9.12 -4.07
CA ARG A 434 -11.79 -10.54 -4.48
C ARG A 434 -12.20 -11.39 -3.28
N PRO A 435 -13.14 -12.33 -3.44
CA PRO A 435 -13.60 -13.16 -2.34
C PRO A 435 -12.47 -14.03 -1.78
N PHE A 436 -12.46 -14.25 -0.47
CA PHE A 436 -11.54 -15.20 0.16
C PHE A 436 -11.79 -16.63 -0.30
N THR A 437 -10.70 -17.39 -0.45
CA THR A 437 -10.76 -18.85 -0.61
C THR A 437 -11.28 -19.52 0.67
N PRO A 438 -11.73 -20.78 0.62
CA PRO A 438 -12.18 -21.50 1.82
C PRO A 438 -11.12 -21.57 2.93
N SER A 439 -9.84 -21.73 2.56
CA SER A 439 -8.72 -21.75 3.51
C SER A 439 -8.52 -20.40 4.20
N GLN A 440 -8.49 -19.31 3.43
CA GLN A 440 -8.38 -17.94 3.94
C GLN A 440 -9.56 -17.58 4.85
N ARG A 441 -10.78 -17.95 4.46
CA ARG A 441 -11.98 -17.76 5.28
C ARG A 441 -11.90 -18.54 6.59
N GLY A 442 -11.48 -19.80 6.52
CA GLY A 442 -11.26 -20.63 7.70
C GLY A 442 -10.22 -20.04 8.65
N PHE A 443 -9.15 -19.46 8.11
CA PHE A 443 -8.12 -18.77 8.90
C PHE A 443 -8.69 -17.54 9.64
N VAL A 444 -9.40 -16.63 8.94
CA VAL A 444 -10.03 -15.45 9.56
C VAL A 444 -11.02 -15.87 10.65
N ARG A 445 -11.88 -16.87 10.37
CA ARG A 445 -12.84 -17.41 11.35
C ARG A 445 -12.17 -18.00 12.58
N ARG A 446 -11.02 -18.65 12.40
CA ARG A 446 -10.21 -19.18 13.49
C ARG A 446 -9.61 -18.06 14.35
N LEU A 447 -9.18 -16.96 13.74
CA LEU A 447 -8.76 -15.75 14.46
C LEU A 447 -9.90 -15.16 15.28
N ILE A 448 -11.10 -15.01 14.69
CA ILE A 448 -12.30 -14.53 15.39
C ILE A 448 -12.60 -15.42 16.60
N ARG A 449 -12.61 -16.75 16.43
CA ARG A 449 -12.86 -17.69 17.52
C ARG A 449 -11.82 -17.58 18.63
N SER A 450 -10.54 -17.46 18.27
CA SER A 450 -9.43 -17.39 19.24
C SER A 450 -9.40 -16.07 20.00
N ALA A 451 -9.67 -14.96 19.32
CA ALA A 451 -9.78 -13.63 19.93
C ALA A 451 -11.01 -13.52 20.83
N HIS A 452 -12.17 -14.05 20.40
CA HIS A 452 -13.40 -14.00 21.19
C HIS A 452 -13.36 -14.92 22.42
N ALA A 453 -12.70 -16.08 22.33
CA ALA A 453 -12.55 -16.99 23.46
C ALA A 453 -11.44 -16.57 24.44
N GLU A 454 -10.77 -15.44 24.20
CA GLU A 454 -9.64 -14.93 25.00
C GLU A 454 -8.50 -15.94 25.20
N VAL A 455 -8.32 -16.86 24.24
CA VAL A 455 -7.30 -17.92 24.30
C VAL A 455 -5.92 -17.42 23.84
N LEU A 456 -5.88 -16.30 23.11
CA LEU A 456 -4.63 -15.73 22.60
C LEU A 456 -3.77 -15.14 23.73
N GLN A 457 -2.48 -15.45 23.71
CA GLN A 457 -1.52 -14.83 24.62
C GLN A 457 -1.38 -13.32 24.32
N GLN A 458 -0.90 -12.55 25.29
CA GLN A 458 -0.77 -11.09 25.16
C GLN A 458 0.07 -10.67 23.93
N GLN A 459 1.15 -11.40 23.65
CA GLN A 459 2.00 -11.14 22.48
C GLN A 459 1.27 -11.42 21.16
N GLU A 460 0.51 -12.51 21.08
CA GLU A 460 -0.25 -12.90 19.89
C GLU A 460 -1.41 -11.93 19.62
N ARG A 461 -2.08 -11.48 20.69
CA ARG A 461 -3.10 -10.44 20.62
C ARG A 461 -2.51 -9.13 20.11
N ALA A 462 -1.31 -8.76 20.55
CA ALA A 462 -0.61 -7.58 20.04
C ALA A 462 -0.28 -7.71 18.54
N VAL A 463 0.24 -8.85 18.10
CA VAL A 463 0.52 -9.12 16.67
C VAL A 463 -0.76 -9.08 15.82
N LEU A 464 -1.84 -9.68 16.31
CA LEU A 464 -3.14 -9.67 15.63
C LEU A 464 -3.64 -8.23 15.47
N PHE A 465 -3.53 -7.44 16.54
CA PHE A 465 -4.01 -6.07 16.55
C PHE A 465 -3.19 -5.18 15.63
N GLU A 466 -1.86 -5.31 15.63
CA GLU A 466 -0.99 -4.62 14.67
C GLU A 466 -1.33 -4.98 13.22
N TRP A 467 -1.61 -6.27 12.94
CA TRP A 467 -2.03 -6.72 11.61
C TRP A 467 -3.38 -6.13 11.19
N ILE A 468 -4.36 -6.15 12.10
CA ILE A 468 -5.70 -5.57 11.88
C ILE A 468 -5.57 -4.06 11.63
N GLU A 469 -4.87 -3.30 12.48
CA GLU A 469 -4.66 -1.87 12.28
C GLU A 469 -4.01 -1.56 10.92
N ARG A 470 -2.98 -2.35 10.54
CA ARG A 470 -2.33 -2.23 9.22
C ARG A 470 -3.29 -2.49 8.06
N ILE A 471 -4.18 -3.48 8.17
CA ILE A 471 -5.21 -3.72 7.15
C ILE A 471 -6.16 -2.52 7.09
N ALA A 472 -6.61 -2.00 8.23
CA ALA A 472 -7.51 -0.85 8.28
C ALA A 472 -6.93 0.40 7.62
N GLU A 473 -5.66 0.71 7.88
CA GLU A 473 -4.96 1.81 7.22
C GLU A 473 -4.93 1.66 5.69
N ARG A 474 -4.89 0.41 5.20
CA ARG A 474 -4.73 0.07 3.79
C ARG A 474 -6.03 -0.23 3.06
N ALA A 475 -7.09 -0.61 3.77
CA ALA A 475 -8.37 -1.07 3.21
C ALA A 475 -9.11 0.05 2.45
N GLY A 476 -8.89 1.32 2.79
CA GLY A 476 -9.54 2.45 2.13
C GLY A 476 -11.07 2.43 2.31
N GLU A 477 -11.79 3.24 1.52
CA GLU A 477 -13.25 3.42 1.64
C GLU A 477 -14.09 2.29 1.01
N GLU A 478 -13.50 1.17 0.60
CA GLU A 478 -14.17 0.18 -0.26
C GLU A 478 -14.31 -1.21 0.37
N HIS A 479 -15.57 -1.61 0.56
CA HIS A 479 -16.11 -2.97 0.71
C HIS A 479 -15.33 -3.94 1.62
N TRP A 480 -15.70 -3.97 2.90
CA TRP A 480 -15.27 -5.00 3.84
C TRP A 480 -15.93 -6.35 3.56
N GLN A 481 -15.13 -7.41 3.43
CA GLN A 481 -15.69 -8.76 3.41
C GLN A 481 -16.24 -9.11 4.79
N ALA A 482 -17.37 -9.82 4.84
CA ALA A 482 -18.12 -10.06 6.07
C ALA A 482 -17.28 -10.62 7.24
N ASP A 483 -16.43 -11.63 6.98
CA ASP A 483 -15.59 -12.20 8.04
C ASP A 483 -14.51 -11.20 8.53
N MET A 484 -13.99 -10.32 7.67
CA MET A 484 -13.07 -9.26 8.09
C MET A 484 -13.80 -8.18 8.89
N GLN A 485 -14.98 -7.75 8.44
CA GLN A 485 -15.79 -6.80 9.19
C GLN A 485 -16.06 -7.29 10.61
N LEU A 486 -16.39 -8.59 10.75
CA LEU A 486 -16.60 -9.24 12.03
C LEU A 486 -15.34 -9.26 12.92
N LEU A 487 -14.18 -9.57 12.34
CA LEU A 487 -12.91 -9.53 13.05
C LEU A 487 -12.55 -8.11 13.53
N PHE A 488 -12.83 -7.10 12.72
CA PHE A 488 -12.61 -5.69 13.08
C PHE A 488 -13.57 -5.21 14.17
N GLN A 489 -14.86 -5.55 14.08
CA GLN A 489 -15.84 -5.24 15.11
C GLN A 489 -15.43 -5.85 16.46
N LEU A 490 -15.04 -7.14 16.47
CA LEU A 490 -14.52 -7.80 17.67
C LEU A 490 -13.29 -7.08 18.24
N HIS A 491 -12.32 -6.77 17.37
CA HIS A 491 -11.11 -6.06 17.78
C HIS A 491 -11.43 -4.70 18.42
N TRP A 492 -12.32 -3.91 17.80
CA TRP A 492 -12.77 -2.62 18.32
C TRP A 492 -13.36 -2.72 19.72
N LEU A 493 -14.23 -3.71 19.94
CA LEU A 493 -14.91 -3.92 21.21
C LEU A 493 -13.98 -4.42 22.31
N CYS A 494 -12.96 -5.19 21.95
CA CYS A 494 -11.91 -5.63 22.86
C CYS A 494 -10.92 -4.52 23.25
N GLN A 495 -10.95 -3.34 22.60
CA GLN A 495 -10.14 -2.20 23.01
C GLN A 495 -10.82 -1.41 24.13
N PRO A 496 -10.05 -0.91 25.11
CA PRO A 496 -10.61 -0.03 26.13
C PRO A 496 -11.06 1.30 25.50
N PRO A 497 -12.13 1.95 26.03
CA PRO A 497 -12.75 3.13 25.41
C PRO A 497 -11.77 4.27 25.09
N GLU A 498 -10.76 4.49 25.93
CA GLU A 498 -9.74 5.53 25.76
C GLU A 498 -8.77 5.29 24.59
N ARG A 499 -8.67 4.05 24.08
CA ARG A 499 -7.85 3.72 22.91
C ARG A 499 -8.65 3.69 21.61
N ARG A 500 -9.98 3.76 21.68
CA ARG A 500 -10.85 3.76 20.51
C ARG A 500 -10.74 5.10 19.79
N GLY A 501 -10.05 5.08 18.65
CA GLY A 501 -9.82 6.26 17.81
C GLY A 501 -10.97 6.55 16.83
N ARG A 502 -10.64 6.84 15.57
CA ARG A 502 -11.62 6.90 14.46
C ARG A 502 -11.81 5.51 13.88
N LEU A 503 -13.05 5.18 13.50
CA LEU A 503 -13.33 3.92 12.82
C LEU A 503 -12.69 3.94 11.42
N PRO A 504 -12.06 2.83 10.98
CA PRO A 504 -11.60 2.69 9.62
C PRO A 504 -12.77 2.90 8.63
N PRO A 505 -12.55 3.60 7.49
CA PRO A 505 -13.60 3.80 6.51
C PRO A 505 -14.23 2.48 6.05
N GLY A 506 -15.56 2.47 5.93
CA GLY A 506 -16.34 1.31 5.48
C GLY A 506 -16.65 0.24 6.53
N VAL A 507 -16.02 0.28 7.73
CA VAL A 507 -16.44 -0.59 8.85
C VAL A 507 -17.77 -0.09 9.37
N ASP A 508 -18.75 -0.98 9.55
CA ASP A 508 -20.06 -0.65 10.12
C ASP A 508 -20.24 -1.37 11.46
N LEU A 509 -20.29 -0.62 12.57
CA LEU A 509 -20.57 -1.19 13.89
C LEU A 509 -22.05 -1.53 14.10
N SER A 510 -22.96 -0.93 13.35
CA SER A 510 -24.41 -1.15 13.49
C SER A 510 -24.86 -2.54 13.04
N THR A 511 -23.99 -3.27 12.35
CA THR A 511 -24.20 -4.66 11.91
C THR A 511 -23.44 -5.67 12.78
N THR A 512 -22.94 -5.25 13.95
CA THR A 512 -22.22 -6.17 14.86
C THR A 512 -23.21 -7.19 15.44
N PRO A 513 -22.96 -8.51 15.31
CA PRO A 513 -23.84 -9.52 15.90
C PRO A 513 -23.85 -9.49 17.43
N ASP A 514 -25.01 -9.73 18.04
CA ASP A 514 -25.22 -9.63 19.50
C ASP A 514 -24.33 -10.58 20.33
N TRP A 515 -23.94 -11.73 19.77
CA TRP A 515 -23.02 -12.65 20.44
C TRP A 515 -21.59 -12.11 20.56
N ILE A 516 -21.22 -11.09 19.79
CA ILE A 516 -19.94 -10.38 19.93
C ILE A 516 -20.11 -9.23 20.92
N GLY A 517 -19.42 -9.30 22.06
CA GLY A 517 -19.51 -8.29 23.13
C GLY A 517 -20.65 -8.54 24.13
N GLY A 518 -21.51 -9.54 23.86
CA GLY A 518 -22.62 -9.95 24.71
C GLY A 518 -23.92 -9.17 24.42
N LYS A 519 -25.07 -9.85 24.53
CA LYS A 519 -26.39 -9.23 24.36
C LYS A 519 -26.58 -8.18 25.45
N PRO A 520 -26.85 -6.91 25.11
CA PRO A 520 -27.20 -5.90 26.11
C PRO A 520 -28.46 -6.35 26.86
N THR A 521 -28.37 -6.43 28.19
CA THR A 521 -29.48 -6.84 29.06
C THR A 521 -30.67 -5.89 28.97
N GLU A 522 -30.42 -4.60 28.69
CA GLU A 522 -31.45 -3.59 28.46
C GLU A 522 -31.09 -2.68 27.28
N PRO A 523 -32.09 -2.20 26.52
CA PRO A 523 -31.86 -1.24 25.46
C PRO A 523 -31.31 0.08 26.00
N LYS A 524 -30.25 0.60 25.36
CA LYS A 524 -29.66 1.89 25.71
C LYS A 524 -30.45 3.02 25.07
N ASN A 525 -30.89 3.97 25.87
CA ASN A 525 -31.50 5.21 25.39
C ASN A 525 -30.43 6.28 25.25
N LEU A 526 -30.15 6.69 24.02
CA LEU A 526 -29.16 7.70 23.70
C LEU A 526 -29.84 8.99 23.26
N VAL A 527 -29.34 10.10 23.78
CA VAL A 527 -29.78 11.45 23.43
C VAL A 527 -28.60 12.21 22.85
N LEU A 528 -28.78 12.73 21.64
CA LEU A 528 -27.79 13.55 20.95
C LEU A 528 -28.16 15.03 21.08
N ARG A 529 -27.15 15.86 21.38
CA ARG A 529 -27.29 17.31 21.51
C ARG A 529 -26.17 18.05 20.78
N GLN A 530 -26.48 19.21 20.23
CA GLN A 530 -25.48 20.09 19.63
C GLN A 530 -25.10 21.17 20.64
N GLN A 531 -23.80 21.30 20.93
CA GLN A 531 -23.23 22.38 21.73
C GLN A 531 -22.11 23.09 20.93
N GLY A 532 -22.47 24.19 20.27
CA GLY A 532 -21.60 24.85 19.29
C GLY A 532 -21.17 23.89 18.18
N ARG A 533 -19.85 23.76 17.99
CA ARG A 533 -19.22 22.79 17.07
C ARG A 533 -19.11 21.37 17.60
N HIS A 534 -19.80 21.01 18.67
CA HIS A 534 -19.73 19.66 19.23
C HIS A 534 -21.08 18.96 19.20
N LEU A 535 -21.05 17.67 18.93
CA LEU A 535 -22.17 16.75 19.11
C LEU A 535 -21.89 15.92 20.36
N LEU A 536 -22.77 16.04 21.35
CA LEU A 536 -22.71 15.30 22.61
C LEU A 536 -23.65 14.11 22.57
N VAL A 537 -23.19 12.96 23.03
CA VAL A 537 -23.99 11.73 23.19
C VAL A 537 -24.13 11.45 24.68
N THR A 538 -25.35 11.51 25.21
CA THR A 538 -25.64 11.32 26.64
C THR A 538 -26.64 10.19 26.86
N GLY A 539 -26.55 9.50 28.01
CA GLY A 539 -27.58 8.57 28.45
C GLY A 539 -28.88 9.28 28.79
N GLY A 540 -30.00 8.66 28.42
CA GLY A 540 -31.33 9.22 28.56
C GLY A 540 -31.94 9.03 29.94
N ASP A 541 -31.36 9.61 31.00
CA ASP A 541 -32.13 9.79 32.22
C ASP A 541 -33.36 10.66 31.89
N LEU A 542 -34.56 10.07 32.04
CA LEU A 542 -35.83 10.60 31.55
C LEU A 542 -36.38 11.75 32.40
N THR A 543 -35.73 12.04 33.54
CA THR A 543 -36.29 12.91 34.58
C THR A 543 -35.93 14.38 34.43
N GLN A 544 -34.88 14.71 33.68
CA GLN A 544 -34.44 16.10 33.50
C GLN A 544 -34.36 16.44 32.00
N ARG A 545 -35.06 17.51 31.58
CA ARG A 545 -34.88 18.14 30.26
C ARG A 545 -33.81 19.23 30.40
N PRO A 546 -32.52 18.97 30.11
CA PRO A 546 -31.47 19.96 30.27
C PRO A 546 -31.57 21.08 29.21
N GLU A 547 -30.89 22.18 29.50
CA GLU A 547 -30.83 23.36 28.64
C GLU A 547 -30.15 23.04 27.29
N GLY A 548 -30.70 23.53 26.17
CA GLY A 548 -30.10 23.43 24.83
C GLY A 548 -30.81 22.54 23.80
N GLY A 549 -31.91 21.88 24.15
CA GLY A 549 -32.79 21.18 23.19
C GLY A 549 -32.27 19.84 22.67
N GLU A 550 -33.17 18.86 22.57
CA GLU A 550 -32.88 17.55 22.01
C GLU A 550 -32.77 17.60 20.48
N LEU A 551 -31.70 17.03 19.91
CA LEU A 551 -31.54 16.91 18.46
C LEU A 551 -32.11 15.59 17.93
N LEU A 552 -31.77 14.50 18.61
CA LEU A 552 -32.20 13.15 18.29
C LEU A 552 -32.22 12.31 19.58
N ARG A 553 -33.26 11.50 19.72
CA ARG A 553 -33.31 10.40 20.67
C ARG A 553 -33.46 9.10 19.91
N CYS A 554 -32.63 8.13 20.28
CA CYS A 554 -32.70 6.80 19.70
C CYS A 554 -32.47 5.74 20.78
N GLN A 555 -33.09 4.59 20.57
CA GLN A 555 -32.91 3.40 21.37
C GLN A 555 -32.05 2.41 20.57
N THR A 556 -31.07 1.79 21.23
CA THR A 556 -30.21 0.78 20.60
C THR A 556 -30.06 -0.45 21.49
N HIS A 557 -30.26 -1.63 20.90
CA HIS A 557 -30.03 -2.93 21.52
C HIS A 557 -28.61 -3.46 21.26
N GLY A 558 -27.76 -2.70 20.57
CA GLY A 558 -26.41 -3.11 20.22
C GLY A 558 -25.52 -1.91 19.93
N HIS A 559 -24.43 -2.16 19.22
CA HIS A 559 -23.48 -1.12 18.83
C HIS A 559 -24.03 -0.25 17.71
N GLY A 560 -23.73 1.04 17.74
CA GLY A 560 -24.08 1.99 16.70
C GLY A 560 -22.85 2.73 16.21
N GLN A 561 -23.05 3.57 15.19
CA GLN A 561 -22.00 4.46 14.71
C GLN A 561 -22.54 5.81 14.26
N ILE A 562 -21.66 6.80 14.21
CA ILE A 562 -21.91 8.14 13.69
C ILE A 562 -20.97 8.38 12.50
N GLN A 563 -21.53 8.71 11.34
CA GLN A 563 -20.80 9.09 10.14
C GLN A 563 -20.96 10.60 9.89
N LEU A 564 -19.85 11.33 9.94
CA LEU A 564 -19.77 12.75 9.64
C LEU A 564 -19.35 12.91 8.18
N ARG A 565 -20.19 13.52 7.33
CA ARG A 565 -19.87 13.82 5.93
C ARG A 565 -19.53 15.29 5.78
N ALA A 566 -18.32 15.58 5.34
CA ALA A 566 -17.82 16.93 5.08
C ALA A 566 -17.22 17.03 3.67
N SER A 567 -16.87 18.25 3.24
CA SER A 567 -16.19 18.50 1.96
C SER A 567 -14.86 17.76 1.81
N GLU A 568 -14.18 17.45 2.93
CA GLU A 568 -12.88 16.76 2.94
C GLU A 568 -13.01 15.22 2.95
N GLY A 569 -14.21 14.67 3.17
CA GLY A 569 -14.44 13.22 3.22
C GLY A 569 -15.47 12.79 4.26
N VAL A 570 -15.53 11.49 4.50
CA VAL A 570 -16.43 10.87 5.50
C VAL A 570 -15.60 10.33 6.66
N VAL A 571 -16.03 10.64 7.89
CA VAL A 571 -15.42 10.14 9.13
C VAL A 571 -16.45 9.33 9.91
N SER A 572 -16.13 8.08 10.24
CA SER A 572 -16.95 7.22 11.09
C SER A 572 -16.41 7.18 12.52
N GLN A 573 -17.31 7.18 13.50
CA GLN A 573 -17.02 7.07 14.93
C GLN A 573 -18.02 6.14 15.60
N ASP A 574 -17.63 5.52 16.71
CA ASP A 574 -18.52 4.76 17.58
C ASP A 574 -19.68 5.65 18.09
N LEU A 575 -20.85 5.08 18.34
CA LEU A 575 -21.97 5.75 19.00
C LEU A 575 -21.99 5.29 20.45
N ALA A 576 -21.21 5.96 21.31
CA ALA A 576 -21.10 5.62 22.72
C ALA A 576 -21.52 6.78 23.63
N GLU A 577 -22.12 6.45 24.76
CA GLU A 577 -22.47 7.41 25.80
C GLU A 577 -21.22 8.13 26.35
N GLY A 578 -21.37 9.41 26.65
CA GLY A 578 -20.29 10.27 27.18
C GLY A 578 -19.37 10.85 26.08
N GLN A 579 -19.58 10.49 24.81
CA GLN A 579 -18.77 11.02 23.73
C GLN A 579 -19.07 12.49 23.42
N ARG A 580 -18.00 13.23 23.14
CA ARG A 580 -18.03 14.60 22.62
C ARG A 580 -17.31 14.63 21.27
N ILE A 581 -18.09 14.81 20.22
CA ILE A 581 -17.62 14.70 18.83
C ILE A 581 -17.49 16.10 18.25
N GLU A 582 -16.29 16.49 17.83
CA GLU A 582 -16.07 17.75 17.11
C GLU A 582 -16.61 17.66 15.68
N LEU A 583 -17.41 18.66 15.29
CA LEU A 583 -17.96 18.79 13.96
C LEU A 583 -16.90 19.40 13.02
N PRO A 584 -16.57 18.75 11.89
CA PRO A 584 -15.57 19.26 10.94
C PRO A 584 -16.02 20.56 10.27
N ARG A 585 -15.07 21.30 9.71
CA ARG A 585 -15.39 22.43 8.80
C ARG A 585 -15.97 21.88 7.50
N GLY A 586 -16.91 22.61 6.90
CA GLY A 586 -17.59 22.14 5.68
C GLY A 586 -18.48 20.91 5.88
N LEU A 587 -18.99 20.68 7.10
CA LEU A 587 -19.96 19.64 7.38
C LEU A 587 -21.18 19.78 6.46
N GLN A 588 -21.61 18.67 5.87
CA GLN A 588 -22.77 18.59 4.97
C GLN A 588 -23.92 17.83 5.63
N SER A 589 -23.62 16.70 6.27
CA SER A 589 -24.62 15.87 6.97
C SER A 589 -23.97 14.97 8.01
N ILE A 590 -24.77 14.49 8.96
CA ILE A 590 -24.40 13.44 9.91
C ILE A 590 -25.38 12.30 9.76
N ARG A 591 -24.88 11.06 9.68
CA ARG A 591 -25.71 9.86 9.74
C ARG A 591 -25.45 9.13 11.04
N VAL A 592 -26.48 8.91 11.83
CA VAL A 592 -26.44 8.10 13.05
C VAL A 592 -27.07 6.76 12.74
N GLN A 593 -26.34 5.67 12.93
CA GLN A 593 -26.79 4.33 12.56
C GLN A 593 -26.83 3.46 13.81
N THR A 594 -27.98 2.86 14.04
CA THR A 594 -28.18 1.81 15.05
C THR A 594 -28.61 0.52 14.34
N PRO A 595 -28.64 -0.62 15.04
CA PRO A 595 -29.15 -1.86 14.46
C PRO A 595 -30.61 -1.73 13.99
N GLY A 596 -31.42 -0.91 14.67
CA GLY A 596 -32.85 -0.74 14.39
C GLY A 596 -33.20 0.40 13.43
N ALA A 597 -32.36 1.43 13.27
CA ALA A 597 -32.68 2.57 12.42
C ALA A 597 -31.45 3.37 11.98
N ASP A 598 -31.60 4.09 10.85
CA ASP A 598 -30.67 5.13 10.41
C ASP A 598 -31.35 6.51 10.51
N PHE A 599 -30.65 7.47 11.11
CA PHE A 599 -31.08 8.84 11.29
C PHE A 599 -30.16 9.78 10.51
N GLU A 600 -30.73 10.68 9.71
CA GLU A 600 -29.99 11.65 8.91
C GLU A 600 -30.18 13.06 9.46
N LEU A 601 -29.10 13.66 9.95
CA LEU A 601 -29.06 15.03 10.43
C LEU A 601 -28.47 15.91 9.32
N SER A 602 -29.25 16.88 8.85
CA SER A 602 -28.80 17.85 7.86
C SER A 602 -28.36 19.15 8.52
N VAL A 603 -27.39 19.82 7.92
CA VAL A 603 -26.97 21.17 8.31
C VAL A 603 -28.03 22.19 7.89
N GLN A 604 -28.40 23.08 8.81
CA GLN A 604 -29.42 24.11 8.67
C GLN A 604 -28.84 25.47 9.07
N THR A 605 -28.69 26.35 8.09
CA THR A 605 -28.43 27.77 8.31
C THR A 605 -29.75 28.52 8.49
N CYS A 606 -29.69 29.79 8.92
CA CYS A 606 -30.87 30.65 8.92
C CYS A 606 -31.48 30.67 7.50
N PRO A 607 -32.73 30.23 7.31
CA PRO A 607 -33.39 30.31 6.01
C PRO A 607 -33.48 31.78 5.54
N PRO A 608 -33.43 32.05 4.22
CA PRO A 608 -33.51 33.44 3.71
C PRO A 608 -34.79 34.19 4.10
N TRP A 609 -35.87 33.45 4.37
CA TRP A 609 -37.16 34.00 4.78
C TRP A 609 -37.29 34.23 6.30
N ALA A 610 -36.32 33.79 7.10
CA ALA A 610 -36.33 33.93 8.55
C ALA A 610 -35.51 35.15 9.00
N SER A 611 -35.97 35.83 10.05
CA SER A 611 -35.22 36.89 10.74
C SER A 611 -34.13 36.34 11.65
N GLY A 612 -34.30 35.12 12.18
CA GLY A 612 -33.35 34.47 13.07
C GLY A 612 -33.54 32.95 13.14
N ILE A 613 -32.53 32.26 13.63
CA ILE A 613 -32.56 30.81 13.90
C ILE A 613 -31.92 30.53 15.25
N GLY A 614 -32.48 29.60 16.00
CA GLY A 614 -31.96 29.21 17.29
C GLY A 614 -32.41 27.81 17.70
N ARG A 615 -31.88 27.34 18.83
CA ARG A 615 -32.31 26.10 19.46
C ARG A 615 -32.47 26.33 20.95
N ASP A 616 -33.61 25.92 21.49
CA ASP A 616 -33.95 25.99 22.90
C ASP A 616 -34.43 24.61 23.41
N ARG A 617 -34.95 24.54 24.64
CA ARG A 617 -35.47 23.31 25.25
C ARG A 617 -36.60 22.62 24.45
N HIS A 618 -37.25 23.33 23.53
CA HIS A 618 -38.34 22.83 22.67
C HIS A 618 -37.84 22.47 21.26
N GLY A 619 -36.54 22.60 20.99
CA GLY A 619 -35.92 22.16 19.74
C GLY A 619 -35.46 23.32 18.86
N LEU A 620 -35.27 23.04 17.57
CA LEU A 620 -34.85 24.03 16.59
C LEU A 620 -36.03 24.94 16.24
N PHE A 621 -35.80 26.24 16.24
CA PHE A 621 -36.80 27.23 15.86
C PHE A 621 -36.19 28.27 14.91
N VAL A 622 -37.05 28.95 14.19
CA VAL A 622 -36.75 30.16 13.43
C VAL A 622 -37.75 31.24 13.81
N GLU A 623 -37.30 32.48 13.78
CA GLU A 623 -38.18 33.64 13.86
C GLU A 623 -38.44 34.15 12.45
N VAL A 624 -39.68 34.54 12.16
CA VAL A 624 -40.06 35.31 10.98
C VAL A 624 -40.62 36.65 11.44
N GLN A 625 -40.41 37.71 10.66
CA GLN A 625 -41.02 39.00 10.91
C GLN A 625 -42.06 39.30 9.84
N VAL A 626 -43.30 39.53 10.29
CA VAL A 626 -44.42 39.95 9.44
C VAL A 626 -44.90 41.28 10.00
N ASN A 627 -44.86 42.35 9.19
CA ASN A 627 -45.28 43.70 9.61
C ASN A 627 -44.62 44.22 10.90
N GLY A 628 -43.38 43.79 11.19
CA GLY A 628 -42.65 44.16 12.42
C GLY A 628 -43.03 43.33 13.64
N VAL A 629 -43.96 42.37 13.52
CA VAL A 629 -44.31 41.40 14.54
C VAL A 629 -43.48 40.13 14.34
N GLY A 630 -42.73 39.74 15.38
CA GLY A 630 -41.97 38.49 15.40
C GLY A 630 -42.88 37.29 15.65
N PHE A 631 -42.66 36.23 14.88
CA PHE A 631 -43.43 34.98 14.96
C PHE A 631 -42.48 33.78 14.89
N VAL A 632 -42.66 32.81 15.79
CA VAL A 632 -41.74 31.67 15.91
C VAL A 632 -42.32 30.44 15.23
N LEU A 633 -41.53 29.84 14.34
CA LEU A 633 -41.80 28.53 13.77
C LEU A 633 -40.81 27.50 14.34
N ARG A 634 -41.33 26.35 14.73
CA ARG A 634 -40.55 25.22 15.28
C ARG A 634 -40.41 24.12 14.26
N TRP A 635 -39.22 23.55 14.19
CA TRP A 635 -38.96 22.39 13.35
C TRP A 635 -39.57 21.15 14.00
N ILE A 636 -40.56 20.57 13.34
CA ILE A 636 -41.12 19.27 13.68
C ILE A 636 -40.33 18.21 12.91
N PRO A 637 -39.49 17.40 13.57
CA PRO A 637 -38.66 16.41 12.89
C PRO A 637 -39.52 15.25 12.36
N PRO A 638 -39.09 14.57 11.28
CA PRO A 638 -39.79 13.40 10.76
C PRO A 638 -39.95 12.34 11.84
N GLY A 639 -41.12 11.73 11.90
CA GLY A 639 -41.46 10.80 12.97
C GLY A 639 -42.89 10.30 12.87
N GLU A 640 -43.39 9.89 14.02
CA GLU A 640 -44.74 9.37 14.18
C GLU A 640 -45.32 9.77 15.53
N PHE A 641 -46.63 9.92 15.57
CA PHE A 641 -47.38 10.21 16.79
C PHE A 641 -48.80 9.66 16.67
N GLN A 642 -49.51 9.60 17.80
CA GLN A 642 -50.94 9.28 17.83
C GLN A 642 -51.73 10.58 17.69
N MET A 643 -52.55 10.67 16.65
CA MET A 643 -53.45 11.80 16.42
C MET A 643 -54.87 11.41 16.84
N GLY A 644 -55.55 12.34 17.50
CA GLY A 644 -56.89 12.16 18.06
C GLY A 644 -56.92 12.00 19.58
N SER A 645 -58.10 12.18 20.14
CA SER A 645 -58.36 12.16 21.58
C SER A 645 -58.66 10.74 22.10
N PRO A 646 -58.17 10.37 23.29
CA PRO A 646 -58.63 9.19 24.01
C PRO A 646 -60.15 9.18 24.18
N GLU A 647 -60.73 7.98 24.37
CA GLU A 647 -62.18 7.88 24.56
C GLU A 647 -62.68 8.51 25.86
N ASP A 648 -61.79 8.68 26.82
CA ASP A 648 -62.05 9.19 28.15
C ASP A 648 -61.59 10.64 28.35
N GLU A 649 -61.13 11.34 27.29
CA GLU A 649 -60.70 12.75 27.40
C GLU A 649 -61.90 13.68 27.65
N PRO A 650 -61.95 14.39 28.80
CA PRO A 650 -63.05 15.30 29.10
C PRO A 650 -63.08 16.47 28.12
N GLY A 651 -64.24 16.73 27.52
CA GLY A 651 -64.42 17.84 26.57
C GLY A 651 -64.04 17.53 25.12
N ARG A 652 -63.72 16.26 24.79
CA ARG A 652 -63.55 15.84 23.39
C ARG A 652 -64.84 16.02 22.59
N TYR A 653 -64.70 16.32 21.30
CA TYR A 653 -65.81 16.24 20.35
C TYR A 653 -65.88 14.85 19.70
N ASP A 654 -67.05 14.47 19.21
CA ASP A 654 -67.30 13.14 18.61
C ASP A 654 -66.42 12.87 17.36
N ASP A 655 -65.89 13.92 16.72
CA ASP A 655 -65.03 13.87 15.53
C ASP A 655 -63.52 13.86 15.83
N GLU A 656 -63.12 13.92 17.11
CA GLU A 656 -61.70 13.88 17.52
C GLU A 656 -61.16 12.45 17.69
N GLY A 657 -62.01 11.42 17.50
CA GLY A 657 -61.64 10.01 17.50
C GLY A 657 -61.91 9.29 16.16
N PRO A 658 -61.44 8.05 15.98
CA PRO A 658 -60.55 7.31 16.87
C PRO A 658 -59.09 7.78 16.76
N ARG A 659 -58.34 7.52 17.82
CA ARG A 659 -56.88 7.67 17.77
C ARG A 659 -56.28 6.82 16.66
N HIS A 660 -55.48 7.44 15.81
CA HIS A 660 -54.75 6.75 14.76
C HIS A 660 -53.30 7.22 14.65
N ARG A 661 -52.44 6.32 14.17
CA ARG A 661 -51.01 6.56 14.03
C ARG A 661 -50.74 7.38 12.77
N VAL A 662 -50.22 8.58 12.94
CA VAL A 662 -49.73 9.43 11.85
C VAL A 662 -48.23 9.25 11.73
N ARG A 663 -47.73 9.06 10.50
CA ARG A 663 -46.30 8.97 10.19
C ARG A 663 -45.97 9.91 9.05
N PHE A 664 -44.92 10.70 9.21
CA PHE A 664 -44.46 11.65 8.20
C PHE A 664 -42.96 11.51 7.97
N ALA A 665 -42.58 11.33 6.70
CA ALA A 665 -41.21 11.01 6.31
C ALA A 665 -40.30 12.25 6.21
N GLN A 666 -40.89 13.44 6.13
CA GLN A 666 -40.20 14.72 6.04
C GLN A 666 -40.67 15.64 7.16
N GLY A 667 -39.73 16.26 7.86
CA GLY A 667 -40.09 17.28 8.85
C GLY A 667 -40.60 18.57 8.21
N PHE A 668 -41.27 19.40 9.01
CA PHE A 668 -41.86 20.66 8.58
C PHE A 668 -41.76 21.72 9.67
N TRP A 669 -41.92 22.98 9.29
CA TRP A 669 -42.00 24.10 10.24
C TRP A 669 -43.45 24.27 10.68
N LEU A 670 -43.69 24.31 11.99
CA LEU A 670 -45.00 24.54 12.57
C LEU A 670 -44.95 25.76 13.49
N ALA A 671 -45.96 26.61 13.42
CA ALA A 671 -46.06 27.75 14.31
C ALA A 671 -46.08 27.32 15.79
N GLU A 672 -45.33 28.01 16.64
CA GLU A 672 -45.35 27.77 18.09
C GLU A 672 -46.71 28.16 18.70
N THR A 673 -47.31 29.22 18.18
CA THR A 673 -48.59 29.75 18.62
C THR A 673 -49.57 29.82 17.45
N ALA A 674 -50.87 29.88 17.74
CA ALA A 674 -51.85 30.26 16.74
C ALA A 674 -51.51 31.64 16.15
N CYS A 675 -51.85 31.87 14.87
CA CYS A 675 -51.66 33.18 14.24
C CYS A 675 -52.34 34.26 15.09
N THR A 676 -51.56 35.24 15.53
CA THR A 676 -52.08 36.35 16.32
C THR A 676 -52.83 37.32 15.41
N GLN A 677 -53.80 38.05 15.94
CA GLN A 677 -54.50 39.11 15.20
C GLN A 677 -53.59 40.29 14.81
N ALA A 678 -52.35 40.31 15.30
CA ALA A 678 -51.35 41.34 15.05
C ALA A 678 -50.47 41.06 13.82
N LEU A 679 -50.48 39.82 13.29
CA LEU A 679 -49.82 39.46 12.03
C LEU A 679 -50.65 39.93 10.84
#